data_AF-A0AAV8TF00-F1
#
_entry.id   AF-A0AAV8TF00-F1
#
_cell.length_a   1.000
_cell.length_b   1.000
_cell.length_c   1.000
_cell.angle_alpha   90.00
_cell.angle_beta   90.00
_cell.angle_gamma   90.00
#
_symmetry.space_group_name_H-M   'P 1'
#
loop_
_entity.id
_entity.type
_entity.pdbx_description
1 polymer ?
#
loop_
_entity_poly.entity_id
_entity_poly.type
_entity_poly.pdbx_seq_one_letter_code
_entity_poly.pdbx_strand_id
1 'polypeptide(L)'
;MEPTDSKTSSQDFENLKANKQEIEHKVAKILKLIKNNGQDKKGKIPEDSYKKAELVQLVEDFHEQYQSLLAQYDHLKREIGKRASGRKAKESPSSSSSSDLDYYSSEDIDNVLSVNEQNDGVSNSKEELEAMNLQAEGIKHKLPTTIHGRPPLHEKQEAMSPRKAQKKKADERKGEHSALVKVHGAVGTQASAQIKELEGKLTVMKIEMESLYSQRKELEAQIEDKATEAKQLREKNEQLNAKLELVSKEKHEAARMLQNLEDKDKNMTSRIESLMEQVSKLQMEVDCLRAQKGKTERGKRIDGSGQVKNLKDRINGMQQELDSLRGKKTDLELQLEMKTKEVGESQILINMLKDEIAEKVAFEQGLLREKEGFLAQVEDLHSAENQKRKLEELLRNKSLETDQLRDENKGLYARMSELEGTIADRCEALATLQKKHRDTQNKASSEIAALKSKVSNLEKEIESLVTERSELEMQYERTKLDSAENQMQVETKITNLNSKIEDQQKVMREQEDTIKKFAEEHRLVKHHSLDSPKSWSPESTQVNRPVDLPRLNHHILQRKVEELAESFQMKMENHIRLLSRRIVVAEKIHYETKDGYKKIKDKLEQENKELQEKSATFEAQVRKVKDVLLQSENNAFTVLDTLQRKLEDYNANILSRISRTSNELQFAKNWITGTRNEIEQLKQNAENLTVELHDKRKKELMLTEKMLKLEAKLRKDGKSTVVSEFERKVKNLEGQLKEKDEILMGLCQEKREAIRQLCMLIDYHCSRYDHLKQAISEMTSRTRRTT
;
A
#
# COMPACT_ATOMS: atom_id res chain seq x y z
N MET A 1 -38.88 -40.56 29.37
CA MET A 1 -37.50 -40.98 29.02
C MET A 1 -36.57 -39.85 29.40
N GLU A 2 -35.37 -40.20 29.85
CA GLU A 2 -34.51 -39.32 30.66
C GLU A 2 -33.73 -38.28 29.83
N PRO A 3 -33.27 -37.17 30.45
CA PRO A 3 -32.29 -36.27 29.88
C PRO A 3 -30.86 -36.67 30.31
N THR A 4 -30.28 -37.69 29.68
CA THR A 4 -28.93 -38.20 30.02
C THR A 4 -27.89 -37.96 28.91
N ASP A 5 -27.63 -36.70 28.55
CA ASP A 5 -26.53 -36.36 27.61
C ASP A 5 -25.79 -35.04 27.93
N SER A 6 -26.20 -34.27 28.94
CA SER A 6 -25.51 -33.03 29.34
C SER A 6 -24.36 -33.24 30.33
N LYS A 7 -24.14 -34.45 30.86
CA LYS A 7 -23.12 -34.74 31.87
C LYS A 7 -21.71 -34.96 31.31
N THR A 8 -21.57 -35.53 30.11
CA THR A 8 -20.26 -35.84 29.50
C THR A 8 -19.43 -34.58 29.25
N SER A 9 -20.01 -33.58 28.57
CA SER A 9 -19.31 -32.33 28.24
C SER A 9 -18.82 -31.52 29.44
N SER A 10 -19.42 -31.66 30.63
CA SER A 10 -18.96 -30.96 31.84
C SER A 10 -17.83 -31.71 32.54
N GLN A 11 -17.81 -33.04 32.44
CA GLN A 11 -16.80 -33.89 33.06
C GLN A 11 -15.49 -33.83 32.29
N ASP A 12 -15.55 -33.81 30.94
CA ASP A 12 -14.38 -33.70 30.09
C ASP A 12 -13.66 -32.34 30.25
N PHE A 13 -14.41 -31.26 30.49
CA PHE A 13 -13.83 -29.92 30.70
C PHE A 13 -13.17 -29.77 32.08
N GLU A 14 -13.74 -30.36 33.13
CA GLU A 14 -13.10 -30.44 34.46
C GLU A 14 -11.87 -31.36 34.43
N ASN A 15 -11.92 -32.49 33.70
CA ASN A 15 -10.76 -33.35 33.48
C ASN A 15 -9.62 -32.62 32.73
N LEU A 16 -9.93 -31.85 31.68
CA LEU A 16 -8.93 -31.05 30.95
C LEU A 16 -8.26 -30.01 31.85
N LYS A 17 -9.02 -29.41 32.76
CA LYS A 17 -8.58 -28.41 33.73
C LYS A 17 -7.71 -29.02 34.84
N ALA A 18 -8.05 -30.21 35.33
CA ALA A 18 -7.23 -30.98 36.25
C ALA A 18 -5.89 -31.38 35.60
N ASN A 19 -5.93 -31.94 34.38
CA ASN A 19 -4.74 -32.31 33.61
C ASN A 19 -3.84 -31.09 33.37
N LYS A 20 -4.40 -29.92 33.03
CA LYS A 20 -3.64 -28.68 32.88
C LYS A 20 -2.91 -28.29 34.18
N GLN A 21 -3.56 -28.39 35.34
CA GLN A 21 -2.92 -28.08 36.63
C GLN A 21 -1.82 -29.09 36.99
N GLU A 22 -1.99 -30.37 36.67
CA GLU A 22 -0.94 -31.39 36.85
C GLU A 22 0.28 -31.11 35.96
N ILE A 23 0.05 -30.78 34.69
CA ILE A 23 1.06 -30.36 33.70
C ILE A 23 1.83 -29.13 34.20
N GLU A 24 1.14 -28.08 34.65
CA GLU A 24 1.78 -26.87 35.20
C GLU A 24 2.61 -27.17 36.46
N HIS A 25 2.14 -28.06 37.34
CA HIS A 25 2.87 -28.50 38.53
C HIS A 25 4.14 -29.31 38.17
N LYS A 26 4.06 -30.22 37.19
CA LYS A 26 5.22 -31.01 36.71
C LYS A 26 6.26 -30.10 36.04
N VAL A 27 5.85 -29.14 35.20
CA VAL A 27 6.76 -28.14 34.61
C VAL A 27 7.45 -27.31 35.68
N ALA A 28 6.75 -26.90 36.74
CA ALA A 28 7.36 -26.21 37.88
C ALA A 28 8.38 -27.09 38.64
N LYS A 29 8.17 -28.41 38.72
CA LYS A 29 9.13 -29.37 39.29
C LYS A 29 10.37 -29.54 38.40
N ILE A 30 10.19 -29.67 37.09
CA ILE A 30 11.27 -29.71 36.08
C ILE A 30 12.13 -28.43 36.17
N LEU A 31 11.50 -27.25 36.18
CA LEU A 31 12.20 -25.96 36.28
C LEU A 31 12.97 -25.80 37.60
N LYS A 32 12.47 -26.35 38.72
CA LYS A 32 13.22 -26.39 39.99
C LYS A 32 14.44 -27.31 39.93
N LEU A 33 14.33 -28.49 39.33
CA LEU A 33 15.44 -29.43 39.17
C LEU A 33 16.55 -28.82 38.28
N ILE A 34 16.18 -28.23 37.14
CA ILE A 34 17.13 -27.54 36.24
C ILE A 34 17.81 -26.35 36.95
N LYS A 35 17.06 -25.56 37.73
CA LYS A 35 17.60 -24.39 38.45
C LYS A 35 18.54 -24.75 39.59
N ASN A 36 18.35 -25.91 40.23
CA ASN A 36 19.22 -26.40 41.30
C ASN A 36 20.55 -27.00 40.76
N ASN A 37 20.56 -27.58 39.56
CA ASN A 37 21.81 -28.05 38.92
C ASN A 37 22.80 -26.92 38.55
N GLY A 38 22.40 -25.65 38.66
CA GLY A 38 23.26 -24.49 38.38
C GLY A 38 24.16 -24.04 39.53
N GLN A 39 24.08 -24.68 40.70
CA GLN A 39 24.90 -24.33 41.87
C GLN A 39 25.48 -25.58 42.52
N ASP A 40 26.72 -25.93 42.21
CA ASP A 40 27.56 -26.58 43.21
C ASP A 40 29.05 -26.25 43.13
N LYS A 41 29.67 -26.13 44.30
CA LYS A 41 31.09 -25.81 44.47
C LYS A 41 31.88 -27.10 44.59
N LYS A 42 32.93 -27.25 43.76
CA LYS A 42 34.07 -28.18 43.90
C LYS A 42 33.85 -29.44 44.77
N GLY A 43 33.57 -30.55 44.11
CA GLY A 43 34.30 -31.80 44.35
C GLY A 43 33.70 -32.83 45.31
N LYS A 44 32.80 -33.67 44.78
CA LYS A 44 32.71 -35.12 45.06
C LYS A 44 31.84 -35.80 43.97
N ILE A 45 32.02 -37.11 43.78
CA ILE A 45 31.36 -37.97 42.78
C ILE A 45 30.60 -39.06 43.55
N PRO A 46 29.47 -39.65 43.08
CA PRO A 46 28.46 -39.20 42.10
C PRO A 46 27.02 -39.21 42.68
N GLU A 47 26.29 -38.09 42.64
CA GLU A 47 24.84 -38.08 42.92
C GLU A 47 24.00 -37.57 41.74
N ASP A 48 24.67 -37.23 40.63
CA ASP A 48 24.05 -36.60 39.46
C ASP A 48 23.29 -37.58 38.55
N SER A 49 23.61 -38.88 38.59
CA SER A 49 22.95 -39.88 37.74
C SER A 49 21.47 -40.05 38.13
N TYR A 50 21.17 -40.12 39.42
CA TYR A 50 19.79 -40.26 39.91
C TYR A 50 18.95 -39.00 39.64
N LYS A 51 19.51 -37.80 39.86
CA LYS A 51 18.81 -36.53 39.58
C LYS A 51 18.59 -36.32 38.07
N LYS A 52 19.53 -36.76 37.23
CA LYS A 52 19.41 -36.73 35.77
C LYS A 52 18.42 -37.78 35.25
N ALA A 53 18.38 -38.97 35.85
CA ALA A 53 17.39 -40.00 35.54
C ALA A 53 15.97 -39.56 35.94
N GLU A 54 15.78 -39.00 37.14
CA GLU A 54 14.48 -38.45 37.57
C GLU A 54 14.03 -37.30 36.65
N LEU A 55 14.97 -36.47 36.15
CA LEU A 55 14.65 -35.42 35.19
C LEU A 55 14.27 -35.97 33.81
N VAL A 56 14.95 -37.00 33.30
CA VAL A 56 14.61 -37.67 32.03
C VAL A 56 13.24 -38.32 32.13
N GLN A 57 12.99 -39.11 33.18
CA GLN A 57 11.73 -39.80 33.41
C GLN A 57 10.56 -38.81 33.55
N LEU A 58 10.77 -37.67 34.22
CA LEU A 58 9.75 -36.61 34.34
C LEU A 58 9.50 -35.84 33.02
N VAL A 59 10.44 -35.87 32.07
CA VAL A 59 10.26 -35.33 30.70
C VAL A 59 9.58 -36.35 29.78
N GLU A 60 9.87 -37.64 29.95
CA GLU A 60 9.19 -38.74 29.25
C GLU A 60 7.72 -38.82 29.65
N ASP A 61 7.40 -38.83 30.96
CA ASP A 61 6.04 -38.71 31.50
C ASP A 61 5.28 -37.50 30.94
N PHE A 62 5.98 -36.35 30.79
CA PHE A 62 5.40 -35.13 30.25
C PHE A 62 5.10 -35.27 28.75
N HIS A 63 5.98 -35.93 28.00
CA HIS A 63 5.76 -36.20 26.58
C HIS A 63 4.57 -37.14 26.37
N GLU A 64 4.46 -38.22 27.14
CA GLU A 64 3.32 -39.15 27.06
C GLU A 64 1.99 -38.46 27.41
N GLN A 65 1.95 -37.63 28.46
CA GLN A 65 0.76 -36.85 28.81
C GLN A 65 0.40 -35.81 27.73
N TYR A 66 1.40 -35.20 27.08
CA TYR A 66 1.18 -34.28 25.96
C TYR A 66 0.61 -34.99 24.72
N GLN A 67 1.13 -36.17 24.37
CA GLN A 67 0.59 -37.00 23.27
C GLN A 67 -0.84 -37.47 23.55
N SER A 68 -1.13 -37.87 24.79
CA SER A 68 -2.50 -38.22 25.24
C SER A 68 -3.47 -37.04 25.09
N LEU A 69 -3.03 -35.83 25.43
CA LEU A 69 -3.83 -34.61 25.28
C LEU A 69 -4.07 -34.24 23.80
N LEU A 70 -3.08 -34.43 22.92
CA LEU A 70 -3.25 -34.27 21.47
C LEU A 70 -4.26 -35.28 20.91
N ALA A 71 -4.17 -36.56 21.31
CA ALA A 71 -5.13 -37.59 20.90
C ALA A 71 -6.57 -37.28 21.37
N GLN A 72 -6.74 -36.73 22.58
CA GLN A 72 -8.05 -36.26 23.07
C GLN A 72 -8.57 -35.06 22.27
N TYR A 73 -7.69 -34.10 21.92
CA TYR A 73 -8.05 -32.96 21.08
C TYR A 73 -8.49 -33.40 19.67
N ASP A 74 -7.78 -34.33 19.05
CA ASP A 74 -8.15 -34.88 17.73
C ASP A 74 -9.44 -35.71 17.79
N HIS A 75 -9.68 -36.43 18.90
CA HIS A 75 -10.97 -37.08 19.13
C HIS A 75 -12.11 -36.05 19.21
N LEU A 76 -11.93 -34.97 19.97
CA LEU A 76 -12.92 -33.90 20.12
C LEU A 76 -13.18 -33.16 18.79
N LYS A 77 -12.11 -32.88 18.02
CA LYS A 77 -12.19 -32.31 16.66
C LYS A 77 -12.97 -33.21 15.71
N ARG A 78 -12.78 -34.53 15.79
CA ARG A 78 -13.49 -35.55 15.00
C ARG A 78 -14.96 -35.70 15.45
N GLU A 79 -15.25 -35.60 16.75
CA GLU A 79 -16.59 -35.51 17.33
C GLU A 79 -17.37 -34.30 16.79
N ILE A 80 -16.76 -33.11 16.84
CA ILE A 80 -17.36 -31.85 16.34
C ILE A 80 -17.63 -31.95 14.83
N GLY A 81 -16.68 -32.47 14.04
CA GLY A 81 -16.87 -32.71 12.61
C GLY A 81 -18.04 -33.66 12.29
N LYS A 82 -18.23 -34.72 13.09
CA LYS A 82 -19.37 -35.65 12.94
C LYS A 82 -20.71 -35.02 13.33
N ARG A 83 -20.75 -34.17 14.36
CA ARG A 83 -21.97 -33.45 14.76
C ARG A 83 -22.40 -32.41 13.70
N ALA A 84 -21.46 -31.88 12.93
CA ALA A 84 -21.73 -30.93 11.84
C ALA A 84 -22.35 -31.56 10.58
N SER A 85 -22.05 -32.83 10.25
CA SER A 85 -22.55 -33.49 9.04
C SER A 85 -23.96 -34.13 9.18
N GLY A 86 -24.46 -34.28 10.41
CA GLY A 86 -25.70 -35.01 10.72
C GLY A 86 -27.04 -34.35 10.36
N ARG A 87 -27.07 -33.20 9.65
CA ARG A 87 -28.33 -32.50 9.30
C ARG A 87 -28.35 -31.89 7.90
N LYS A 88 -28.53 -32.71 6.86
CA LYS A 88 -29.26 -32.29 5.64
C LYS A 88 -30.07 -33.46 5.05
N ALA A 89 -31.39 -33.32 5.07
CA ALA A 89 -32.30 -34.06 4.22
C ALA A 89 -33.32 -33.08 3.63
N LYS A 90 -33.46 -33.10 2.29
CA LYS A 90 -34.48 -32.42 1.46
C LYS A 90 -34.56 -30.88 1.52
N GLU A 91 -34.01 -30.22 0.49
CA GLU A 91 -34.72 -29.54 -0.62
C GLU A 91 -33.81 -28.50 -1.33
N SER A 92 -34.12 -28.15 -2.57
CA SER A 92 -33.18 -27.55 -3.55
C SER A 92 -33.79 -26.28 -4.22
N PRO A 93 -33.03 -25.45 -4.97
CA PRO A 93 -32.35 -24.32 -4.33
C PRO A 93 -32.58 -22.96 -5.03
N SER A 94 -32.49 -21.83 -4.30
CA SER A 94 -32.29 -20.50 -4.89
C SER A 94 -31.78 -19.43 -3.90
N SER A 95 -30.84 -18.62 -4.42
CA SER A 95 -30.48 -17.23 -4.07
C SER A 95 -29.90 -16.81 -2.70
N SER A 96 -28.70 -16.20 -2.82
CA SER A 96 -28.13 -15.06 -2.08
C SER A 96 -27.15 -15.26 -0.91
N SER A 97 -25.90 -14.84 -1.19
CA SER A 97 -25.00 -14.04 -0.34
C SER A 97 -24.47 -14.58 1.01
N SER A 98 -23.24 -15.12 1.01
CA SER A 98 -22.10 -14.46 1.68
C SER A 98 -20.75 -15.17 1.40
N SER A 99 -19.70 -14.35 1.35
CA SER A 99 -18.26 -14.59 1.26
C SER A 99 -17.61 -15.85 1.90
N ASP A 100 -16.53 -16.26 1.22
CA ASP A 100 -15.19 -16.64 1.71
C ASP A 100 -14.88 -18.00 2.39
N LEU A 101 -13.77 -18.60 1.88
CA LEU A 101 -12.75 -19.42 2.57
C LEU A 101 -13.18 -20.78 3.20
N ASP A 102 -12.41 -21.88 3.13
CA ASP A 102 -11.35 -22.31 2.21
C ASP A 102 -11.02 -23.80 2.51
N TYR A 103 -10.18 -24.43 1.68
CA TYR A 103 -9.26 -25.54 2.04
C TYR A 103 -9.78 -26.97 2.41
N TYR A 104 -9.52 -27.92 1.51
CA TYR A 104 -9.12 -29.33 1.76
C TYR A 104 -8.25 -29.70 0.53
N SER A 105 -6.94 -29.98 0.59
CA SER A 105 -6.17 -30.93 1.43
C SER A 105 -6.66 -32.37 1.25
N SER A 106 -5.81 -33.22 0.66
CA SER A 106 -6.09 -34.63 0.39
C SER A 106 -4.78 -35.42 0.39
N GLU A 107 -4.58 -36.19 1.45
CA GLU A 107 -3.62 -37.28 1.51
C GLU A 107 -4.31 -38.54 2.08
N ASP A 108 -3.67 -39.68 1.88
CA ASP A 108 -3.98 -41.01 2.43
C ASP A 108 -5.23 -41.74 1.91
N ILE A 109 -5.07 -42.55 0.85
CA ILE A 109 -5.05 -44.02 1.00
C ILE A 109 -4.02 -44.60 0.03
N ASP A 110 -3.11 -45.41 0.55
CA ASP A 110 -2.23 -46.28 -0.25
C ASP A 110 -2.46 -47.76 0.13
N ASN A 111 -2.18 -48.63 -0.84
CA ASN A 111 -1.65 -50.00 -0.72
C ASN A 111 -2.51 -51.24 -1.13
N VAL A 112 -1.79 -52.17 -1.78
CA VAL A 112 -2.01 -53.63 -1.99
C VAL A 112 -2.74 -54.11 -3.29
N LEU A 113 -1.91 -54.38 -4.31
CA LEU A 113 -1.92 -55.50 -5.30
C LEU A 113 -3.17 -55.71 -6.19
N SER A 114 -3.08 -55.83 -7.52
CA SER A 114 -2.22 -56.81 -8.21
C SER A 114 -2.10 -56.57 -9.73
N VAL A 115 -1.17 -57.29 -10.37
CA VAL A 115 -0.79 -57.19 -11.80
C VAL A 115 -1.85 -57.80 -12.75
N ASN A 116 -2.16 -57.11 -13.85
CA ASN A 116 -2.12 -57.70 -15.19
C ASN A 116 -2.22 -56.68 -16.34
N GLU A 117 -1.56 -57.01 -17.45
CA GLU A 117 -1.60 -56.29 -18.72
C GLU A 117 -2.96 -56.46 -19.41
N GLN A 118 -3.45 -55.41 -20.09
CA GLN A 118 -3.90 -55.49 -21.48
C GLN A 118 -4.22 -54.09 -22.07
N ASN A 119 -3.88 -53.93 -23.36
CA ASN A 119 -4.37 -52.82 -24.19
C ASN A 119 -5.88 -52.93 -24.39
N ASP A 120 -6.61 -51.82 -24.26
CA ASP A 120 -7.48 -51.25 -25.30
C ASP A 120 -8.31 -50.09 -24.72
N GLY A 121 -8.68 -49.10 -25.55
CA GLY A 121 -9.65 -48.07 -25.14
C GLY A 121 -9.36 -46.59 -25.49
N VAL A 122 -8.33 -46.27 -26.26
CA VAL A 122 -8.16 -44.90 -26.80
C VAL A 122 -9.08 -44.72 -28.02
N SER A 123 -10.37 -44.45 -27.79
CA SER A 123 -11.35 -44.22 -28.88
C SER A 123 -12.56 -43.33 -28.53
N ASN A 124 -13.09 -43.39 -27.31
CA ASN A 124 -14.48 -42.95 -27.07
C ASN A 124 -14.71 -41.50 -26.59
N SER A 125 -13.68 -40.65 -26.52
CA SER A 125 -13.82 -39.24 -26.07
C SER A 125 -13.60 -38.19 -27.16
N LYS A 126 -13.53 -38.60 -28.43
CA LYS A 126 -13.45 -37.69 -29.59
C LYS A 126 -14.78 -37.47 -30.31
N GLU A 127 -15.70 -38.44 -30.24
CA GLU A 127 -16.98 -38.38 -30.98
C GLU A 127 -18.08 -37.56 -30.27
N GLU A 128 -18.03 -37.41 -28.94
CA GLU A 128 -19.00 -36.56 -28.21
C GLU A 128 -18.77 -35.04 -28.39
N LEU A 129 -17.55 -34.62 -28.74
CA LEU A 129 -17.24 -33.20 -28.99
C LEU A 129 -17.60 -32.74 -30.42
N GLU A 130 -17.58 -33.62 -31.41
CA GLU A 130 -18.07 -33.32 -32.76
C GLU A 130 -19.61 -33.36 -32.83
N ALA A 131 -20.28 -34.18 -32.02
CA ALA A 131 -21.73 -34.27 -31.96
C ALA A 131 -22.43 -32.97 -31.49
N MET A 132 -21.81 -32.20 -30.58
CA MET A 132 -22.37 -30.91 -30.12
C MET A 132 -22.17 -29.77 -31.12
N ASN A 133 -21.11 -29.80 -31.94
CA ASN A 133 -20.81 -28.72 -32.88
C ASN A 133 -21.82 -28.68 -34.06
N LEU A 134 -22.34 -29.85 -34.46
CA LEU A 134 -23.37 -29.99 -35.50
C LEU A 134 -24.78 -29.50 -35.10
N GLN A 135 -25.08 -29.30 -33.80
CA GLN A 135 -26.37 -28.73 -33.37
C GLN A 135 -26.37 -27.20 -33.32
N ALA A 136 -25.22 -26.54 -33.19
CA ALA A 136 -25.12 -25.08 -33.19
C ALA A 136 -25.40 -24.45 -34.58
N GLU A 137 -25.15 -25.20 -35.66
CA GLU A 137 -25.27 -24.72 -37.04
C GLU A 137 -26.70 -24.89 -37.61
N GLY A 138 -27.49 -25.82 -37.06
CA GLY A 138 -28.85 -26.13 -37.50
C GLY A 138 -29.92 -25.08 -37.19
N ILE A 139 -29.62 -24.05 -36.39
CA ILE A 139 -30.61 -23.05 -35.92
C ILE A 139 -30.54 -21.74 -36.73
N LYS A 140 -29.51 -21.51 -37.55
CA LYS A 140 -29.39 -20.29 -38.39
C LYS A 140 -30.15 -20.32 -39.72
N HIS A 141 -30.62 -21.48 -40.18
CA HIS A 141 -31.31 -21.62 -41.48
C HIS A 141 -32.80 -22.00 -41.34
N LYS A 142 -33.61 -21.13 -40.72
CA LYS A 142 -35.09 -21.24 -40.75
C LYS A 142 -35.85 -19.91 -40.59
N LEU A 143 -35.55 -18.95 -41.48
CA LEU A 143 -36.40 -17.79 -41.77
C LEU A 143 -36.52 -17.62 -43.30
N PRO A 144 -37.62 -18.06 -43.94
CA PRO A 144 -37.82 -17.87 -45.37
C PRO A 144 -38.41 -16.47 -45.67
N THR A 145 -37.56 -15.58 -46.16
CA THR A 145 -37.96 -14.30 -46.76
C THR A 145 -38.85 -14.56 -47.99
N THR A 146 -40.16 -14.40 -47.86
CA THR A 146 -41.10 -14.51 -49.00
C THR A 146 -41.59 -13.13 -49.40
N ILE A 147 -40.87 -12.51 -50.34
CA ILE A 147 -41.36 -11.36 -51.13
C ILE A 147 -41.81 -11.93 -52.47
N HIS A 148 -43.11 -11.86 -52.77
CA HIS A 148 -43.72 -11.60 -54.10
C HIS A 148 -45.25 -11.53 -53.91
N GLY A 149 -45.94 -10.62 -54.61
CA GLY A 149 -47.38 -10.36 -54.38
C GLY A 149 -48.19 -10.23 -55.67
N ARG A 150 -49.53 -10.07 -55.53
CA ARG A 150 -50.55 -9.63 -56.52
C ARG A 150 -51.97 -9.88 -55.93
N PRO A 151 -53.08 -9.38 -56.50
CA PRO A 151 -53.47 -7.97 -56.67
C PRO A 151 -54.96 -7.76 -56.20
N PRO A 152 -55.75 -6.74 -56.64
CA PRO A 152 -56.98 -6.32 -55.93
C PRO A 152 -58.30 -6.85 -56.54
N LEU A 153 -59.45 -6.58 -55.89
CA LEU A 153 -60.72 -6.21 -56.56
C LEU A 153 -61.81 -5.67 -55.59
N HIS A 154 -62.92 -5.18 -56.20
CA HIS A 154 -63.92 -4.21 -55.72
C HIS A 154 -65.12 -4.75 -54.90
N GLU A 155 -65.78 -3.81 -54.16
CA GLU A 155 -67.24 -3.66 -53.85
C GLU A 155 -68.01 -4.83 -53.17
N LYS A 156 -69.11 -4.66 -52.40
CA LYS A 156 -69.93 -3.59 -51.75
C LYS A 156 -70.49 -4.28 -50.46
N GLN A 157 -71.12 -3.68 -49.43
CA GLN A 157 -72.25 -2.75 -49.41
C GLN A 157 -72.46 -2.16 -47.97
N GLU A 158 -73.40 -1.22 -47.86
CA GLU A 158 -73.64 -0.20 -46.81
C GLU A 158 -74.02 -0.64 -45.37
N ALA A 159 -73.67 0.20 -44.38
CA ALA A 159 -74.60 0.71 -43.35
C ALA A 159 -74.03 1.94 -42.57
N MET A 160 -74.92 2.80 -42.07
CA MET A 160 -74.74 4.22 -41.69
C MET A 160 -74.00 4.58 -40.37
N SER A 161 -73.28 5.73 -40.41
CA SER A 161 -73.04 6.73 -39.31
C SER A 161 -72.23 6.34 -38.03
N PRO A 162 -71.56 7.28 -37.30
CA PRO A 162 -71.20 8.68 -37.60
C PRO A 162 -69.66 8.91 -37.75
N ARG A 163 -69.22 9.42 -38.90
CA ARG A 163 -67.78 9.52 -39.27
C ARG A 163 -66.89 10.47 -38.44
N LYS A 164 -67.43 11.36 -37.59
CA LYS A 164 -66.60 12.36 -36.86
C LYS A 164 -65.88 11.79 -35.62
N ALA A 165 -66.48 10.83 -34.91
CA ALA A 165 -65.86 10.23 -33.73
C ALA A 165 -64.72 9.25 -34.09
N GLN A 166 -64.86 8.49 -35.18
CA GLN A 166 -63.84 7.56 -35.63
C GLN A 166 -62.59 8.26 -36.18
N LYS A 167 -62.72 9.41 -36.87
CA LYS A 167 -61.55 10.14 -37.35
C LYS A 167 -60.72 10.71 -36.20
N LYS A 168 -61.36 11.32 -35.19
CA LYS A 168 -60.64 11.82 -34.01
C LYS A 168 -59.98 10.70 -33.21
N LYS A 169 -60.67 9.57 -32.98
CA LYS A 169 -60.06 8.36 -32.38
C LYS A 169 -58.96 7.74 -33.24
N ALA A 170 -58.99 7.87 -34.57
CA ALA A 170 -57.92 7.39 -35.44
C ALA A 170 -56.68 8.31 -35.37
N ASP A 171 -56.88 9.62 -35.32
CA ASP A 171 -55.79 10.60 -35.18
C ASP A 171 -55.18 10.57 -33.76
N GLU A 172 -56.00 10.42 -32.71
CA GLU A 172 -55.56 10.17 -31.32
C GLU A 172 -54.77 8.86 -31.25
N ARG A 173 -55.31 7.73 -31.75
CA ARG A 173 -54.57 6.45 -31.83
C ARG A 173 -53.31 6.53 -32.66
N LYS A 174 -53.26 7.33 -33.74
CA LYS A 174 -52.06 7.51 -34.56
C LYS A 174 -50.99 8.33 -33.82
N GLY A 175 -51.40 9.30 -33.01
CA GLY A 175 -50.54 10.02 -32.06
C GLY A 175 -50.01 9.11 -30.96
N GLU A 176 -50.88 8.35 -30.30
CA GLU A 176 -50.55 7.33 -29.29
C GLU A 176 -49.59 6.28 -29.86
N HIS A 177 -49.88 5.74 -31.04
CA HIS A 177 -49.04 4.72 -31.68
C HIS A 177 -47.68 5.29 -32.14
N SER A 178 -47.62 6.58 -32.53
CA SER A 178 -46.36 7.28 -32.82
C SER A 178 -45.53 7.52 -31.55
N ALA A 179 -46.18 7.90 -30.44
CA ALA A 179 -45.53 8.01 -29.13
C ALA A 179 -45.04 6.63 -28.64
N LEU A 180 -45.87 5.59 -28.74
CA LEU A 180 -45.55 4.22 -28.34
C LEU A 180 -44.41 3.61 -29.19
N VAL A 181 -44.33 3.95 -30.48
CA VAL A 181 -43.21 3.57 -31.36
C VAL A 181 -41.92 4.32 -30.99
N LYS A 182 -42.00 5.60 -30.61
CA LYS A 182 -40.82 6.33 -30.09
C LYS A 182 -40.36 5.76 -28.74
N VAL A 183 -41.28 5.40 -27.84
CA VAL A 183 -40.95 4.76 -26.56
C VAL A 183 -40.36 3.37 -26.78
N HIS A 184 -40.96 2.52 -27.64
CA HIS A 184 -40.36 1.23 -28.01
C HIS A 184 -39.00 1.38 -28.70
N GLY A 185 -38.81 2.41 -29.53
CA GLY A 185 -37.52 2.74 -30.13
C GLY A 185 -36.47 3.05 -29.05
N ALA A 186 -36.79 3.93 -28.10
CA ALA A 186 -35.90 4.29 -27.00
C ALA A 186 -35.60 3.11 -26.04
N VAL A 187 -36.63 2.35 -25.66
CA VAL A 187 -36.48 1.13 -24.85
C VAL A 187 -35.70 0.06 -25.61
N GLY A 188 -35.88 -0.06 -26.92
CA GLY A 188 -35.10 -0.95 -27.78
C GLY A 188 -33.62 -0.55 -27.87
N THR A 189 -33.31 0.75 -27.99
CA THR A 189 -31.92 1.22 -27.95
C THR A 189 -31.30 1.06 -26.56
N GLN A 190 -32.08 1.23 -25.49
CA GLN A 190 -31.62 1.01 -24.11
C GLN A 190 -31.36 -0.48 -23.83
N ALA A 191 -32.26 -1.37 -24.24
CA ALA A 191 -32.08 -2.81 -24.14
C ALA A 191 -30.89 -3.28 -24.99
N SER A 192 -30.71 -2.76 -26.20
CA SER A 192 -29.54 -3.05 -27.04
C SER A 192 -28.23 -2.54 -26.42
N ALA A 193 -28.25 -1.40 -25.74
CA ALA A 193 -27.08 -0.91 -25.00
C ALA A 193 -26.74 -1.80 -23.80
N GLN A 194 -27.74 -2.23 -23.02
CA GLN A 194 -27.55 -3.18 -21.91
C GLN A 194 -27.06 -4.54 -22.39
N ILE A 195 -27.57 -5.06 -23.52
CA ILE A 195 -27.09 -6.29 -24.13
C ILE A 195 -25.61 -6.16 -24.50
N LYS A 196 -25.20 -5.07 -25.17
CA LYS A 196 -23.79 -4.83 -25.51
C LYS A 196 -22.88 -4.67 -24.28
N GLU A 197 -23.38 -4.08 -23.20
CA GLU A 197 -22.64 -3.98 -21.94
C GLU A 197 -22.44 -5.36 -21.29
N LEU A 198 -23.48 -6.21 -21.32
CA LEU A 198 -23.41 -7.58 -20.83
C LEU A 198 -22.54 -8.48 -21.72
N GLU A 199 -22.59 -8.31 -23.04
CA GLU A 199 -21.69 -8.96 -24.00
C GLU A 199 -20.23 -8.57 -23.73
N GLY A 200 -19.95 -7.29 -23.46
CA GLY A 200 -18.63 -6.81 -23.07
C GLY A 200 -18.14 -7.38 -21.73
N LYS A 201 -19.04 -7.53 -20.75
CA LYS A 201 -18.73 -8.20 -19.47
C LYS A 201 -18.46 -9.70 -19.67
N LEU A 202 -19.22 -10.37 -20.54
CA LEU A 202 -19.02 -11.78 -20.88
C LEU A 202 -17.70 -12.02 -21.64
N THR A 203 -17.27 -11.13 -22.55
CA THR A 203 -15.98 -11.28 -23.22
C THR A 203 -14.80 -11.07 -22.27
N VAL A 204 -14.89 -10.09 -21.35
CA VAL A 204 -13.88 -9.89 -20.30
C VAL A 204 -13.79 -11.12 -19.39
N MET A 205 -14.92 -11.61 -18.86
CA MET A 205 -14.95 -12.83 -18.03
C MET A 205 -14.44 -14.06 -18.79
N LYS A 206 -14.70 -14.16 -20.10
CA LYS A 206 -14.18 -15.26 -20.92
C LYS A 206 -12.64 -15.22 -21.03
N ILE A 207 -12.07 -14.04 -21.28
CA ILE A 207 -10.61 -13.85 -21.34
C ILE A 207 -9.97 -14.15 -19.98
N GLU A 208 -10.62 -13.72 -18.88
CA GLU A 208 -10.18 -14.00 -17.52
C GLU A 208 -10.20 -15.52 -17.21
N MET A 209 -11.26 -16.24 -17.62
CA MET A 209 -11.33 -17.70 -17.51
C MET A 209 -10.27 -18.42 -18.35
N GLU A 210 -9.99 -17.97 -19.58
CA GLU A 210 -8.95 -18.54 -20.44
C GLU A 210 -7.53 -18.29 -19.87
N SER A 211 -7.32 -17.12 -19.26
CA SER A 211 -6.08 -16.78 -18.53
C SER A 211 -5.89 -17.66 -17.29
N LEU A 212 -6.92 -17.77 -16.44
CA LEU A 212 -6.89 -18.60 -15.24
C LEU A 212 -6.75 -20.10 -15.57
N TYR A 213 -7.36 -20.57 -16.65
CA TYR A 213 -7.18 -21.94 -17.14
C TYR A 213 -5.72 -22.20 -17.54
N SER A 214 -5.09 -21.24 -18.23
CA SER A 214 -3.69 -21.33 -18.64
C SER A 214 -2.76 -21.31 -17.42
N GLN A 215 -3.01 -20.42 -16.44
CA GLN A 215 -2.25 -20.36 -15.19
C GLN A 215 -2.41 -21.63 -14.35
N ARG A 216 -3.62 -22.21 -14.29
CA ARG A 216 -3.85 -23.48 -13.59
C ARG A 216 -3.03 -24.61 -14.21
N LYS A 217 -3.04 -24.72 -15.55
CA LYS A 217 -2.29 -25.75 -16.27
C LYS A 217 -0.77 -25.63 -16.04
N GLU A 218 -0.25 -24.42 -15.96
CA GLU A 218 1.16 -24.14 -15.64
C GLU A 218 1.51 -24.57 -14.19
N LEU A 219 0.64 -24.25 -13.21
CA LEU A 219 0.82 -24.70 -11.82
C LEU A 219 0.72 -26.23 -11.68
N GLU A 220 -0.18 -26.86 -12.44
CA GLU A 220 -0.37 -28.31 -12.48
C GLU A 220 0.89 -29.02 -13.00
N ALA A 221 1.53 -28.51 -14.05
CA ALA A 221 2.83 -28.99 -14.52
C ALA A 221 3.95 -28.80 -13.48
N GLN A 222 4.03 -27.65 -12.82
CA GLN A 222 5.03 -27.40 -11.77
C GLN A 222 4.85 -28.30 -10.52
N ILE A 223 3.62 -28.73 -10.23
CA ILE A 223 3.33 -29.71 -9.18
C ILE A 223 3.81 -31.10 -9.62
N GLU A 224 3.56 -31.50 -10.87
CA GLU A 224 4.03 -32.79 -11.41
C GLU A 224 5.57 -32.87 -11.44
N ASP A 225 6.25 -31.83 -11.94
CA ASP A 225 7.72 -31.75 -11.91
C ASP A 225 8.28 -31.93 -10.49
N LYS A 226 7.73 -31.20 -9.50
CA LYS A 226 8.13 -31.33 -8.09
C LYS A 226 7.79 -32.69 -7.47
N ALA A 227 6.71 -33.34 -7.89
CA ALA A 227 6.39 -34.68 -7.46
C ALA A 227 7.43 -35.69 -8.00
N THR A 228 7.94 -35.51 -9.22
CA THR A 228 9.04 -36.35 -9.74
C THR A 228 10.35 -36.10 -9.01
N GLU A 229 10.68 -34.85 -8.67
CA GLU A 229 11.86 -34.50 -7.86
C GLU A 229 11.79 -35.13 -6.46
N ALA A 230 10.65 -35.00 -5.77
CA ALA A 230 10.41 -35.59 -4.46
C ALA A 230 10.56 -37.12 -4.49
N LYS A 231 10.08 -37.78 -5.55
CA LYS A 231 10.27 -39.22 -5.75
C LYS A 231 11.75 -39.60 -5.90
N GLN A 232 12.52 -38.87 -6.71
CA GLN A 232 13.97 -39.12 -6.85
C GLN A 232 14.74 -38.89 -5.54
N LEU A 233 14.35 -37.89 -4.74
CA LEU A 233 14.94 -37.66 -3.41
C LEU A 233 14.59 -38.77 -2.42
N ARG A 234 13.36 -39.30 -2.45
CA ARG A 234 12.96 -40.46 -1.65
C ARG A 234 13.78 -41.70 -2.01
N GLU A 235 13.93 -42.01 -3.29
CA GLU A 235 14.74 -43.15 -3.76
C GLU A 235 16.22 -43.01 -3.33
N LYS A 236 16.79 -41.81 -3.39
CA LYS A 236 18.15 -41.54 -2.87
C LYS A 236 18.25 -41.73 -1.35
N ASN A 237 17.25 -41.29 -0.58
CA ASN A 237 17.21 -41.48 0.87
C ASN A 237 17.09 -42.97 1.25
N GLU A 238 16.27 -43.74 0.54
CA GLU A 238 16.16 -45.19 0.73
C GLU A 238 17.51 -45.89 0.45
N GLN A 239 18.22 -45.49 -0.62
CA GLN A 239 19.58 -45.98 -0.91
C GLN A 239 20.63 -45.57 0.14
N LEU A 240 20.56 -44.35 0.67
CA LEU A 240 21.47 -43.87 1.73
C LEU A 240 21.23 -44.62 3.05
N ASN A 241 19.97 -44.83 3.43
CA ASN A 241 19.63 -45.63 4.61
C ASN A 241 20.16 -47.07 4.51
N ALA A 242 20.01 -47.71 3.34
CA ALA A 242 20.54 -49.06 3.12
C ALA A 242 22.07 -49.14 3.27
N LYS A 243 22.80 -48.12 2.79
CA LYS A 243 24.26 -48.00 3.00
C LYS A 243 24.62 -47.79 4.46
N LEU A 244 23.85 -46.96 5.18
CA LEU A 244 24.08 -46.65 6.59
C LEU A 244 23.84 -47.89 7.48
N GLU A 245 22.85 -48.72 7.13
CA GLU A 245 22.61 -50.03 7.76
C GLU A 245 23.77 -51.02 7.50
N LEU A 246 24.35 -51.03 6.30
CA LEU A 246 25.53 -51.84 5.97
C LEU A 246 26.75 -51.43 6.83
N VAL A 247 27.07 -50.14 6.87
CA VAL A 247 28.17 -49.59 7.69
C VAL A 247 27.95 -49.86 9.18
N SER A 248 26.69 -49.87 9.64
CA SER A 248 26.37 -50.29 11.02
C SER A 248 26.72 -51.75 11.27
N LYS A 249 26.41 -52.67 10.34
CA LYS A 249 26.75 -54.10 10.46
C LYS A 249 28.27 -54.32 10.45
N GLU A 250 28.99 -53.66 9.54
CA GLU A 250 30.46 -53.69 9.47
C GLU A 250 31.10 -53.17 10.76
N LYS A 251 30.57 -52.08 11.33
CA LYS A 251 31.02 -51.55 12.63
C LYS A 251 30.81 -52.57 13.77
N HIS A 252 29.69 -53.30 13.77
CA HIS A 252 29.46 -54.37 14.74
C HIS A 252 30.40 -55.57 14.54
N GLU A 253 30.89 -55.80 13.33
CA GLU A 253 31.91 -56.82 13.03
C GLU A 253 33.32 -56.40 13.44
N ALA A 254 33.71 -55.17 13.16
CA ALA A 254 34.96 -54.59 13.65
C ALA A 254 35.02 -54.64 15.20
N ALA A 255 33.91 -54.32 15.88
CA ALA A 255 33.82 -54.42 17.34
C ALA A 255 34.00 -55.86 17.85
N ARG A 256 33.38 -56.85 17.19
CA ARG A 256 33.60 -58.28 17.51
C ARG A 256 35.06 -58.71 17.31
N MET A 257 35.71 -58.24 16.24
CA MET A 257 37.13 -58.56 16.00
C MET A 257 38.07 -57.92 17.02
N LEU A 258 37.81 -56.68 17.44
CA LEU A 258 38.59 -56.01 18.48
C LEU A 258 38.52 -56.75 19.82
N GLN A 259 37.33 -57.19 20.26
CA GLN A 259 37.20 -57.97 21.50
C GLN A 259 38.01 -59.28 21.45
N ASN A 260 37.95 -59.98 20.32
CA ASN A 260 38.71 -61.22 20.10
C ASN A 260 40.24 -61.01 20.08
N LEU A 261 40.72 -59.81 19.71
CA LEU A 261 42.14 -59.45 19.81
C LEU A 261 42.53 -59.12 21.25
N GLU A 262 41.69 -58.35 21.97
CA GLU A 262 41.92 -58.00 23.37
C GLU A 262 42.01 -59.25 24.27
N ASP A 263 41.18 -60.25 24.02
CA ASP A 263 41.19 -61.51 24.78
C ASP A 263 42.39 -62.42 24.43
N LYS A 264 42.92 -62.31 23.20
CA LYS A 264 44.19 -62.95 22.82
C LYS A 264 45.39 -62.26 23.49
N ASP A 265 45.39 -60.93 23.57
CA ASP A 265 46.44 -60.16 24.25
C ASP A 265 46.47 -60.48 25.75
N LYS A 266 45.31 -60.55 26.42
CA LYS A 266 45.23 -61.00 27.83
C LYS A 266 45.84 -62.40 28.03
N ASN A 267 45.56 -63.34 27.12
CA ASN A 267 46.14 -64.68 27.14
C ASN A 267 47.67 -64.64 26.96
N MET A 268 48.15 -63.92 25.94
CA MET A 268 49.57 -63.73 25.66
C MET A 268 50.31 -63.10 26.85
N THR A 269 49.74 -62.07 27.50
CA THR A 269 50.31 -61.45 28.71
C THR A 269 50.44 -62.45 29.85
N SER A 270 49.40 -63.23 30.16
CA SER A 270 49.47 -64.27 31.21
C SER A 270 50.54 -65.35 30.92
N ARG A 271 50.77 -65.66 29.64
CA ARG A 271 51.81 -66.59 29.20
C ARG A 271 53.22 -65.99 29.29
N ILE A 272 53.37 -64.68 29.04
CA ILE A 272 54.62 -63.95 29.25
C ILE A 272 54.98 -63.92 30.74
N GLU A 273 54.02 -63.66 31.63
CA GLU A 273 54.23 -63.72 33.08
C GLU A 273 54.73 -65.10 33.55
N SER A 274 54.07 -66.18 33.11
CA SER A 274 54.51 -67.56 33.41
C SER A 274 55.91 -67.88 32.88
N LEU A 275 56.30 -67.35 31.72
CA LEU A 275 57.65 -67.53 31.17
C LEU A 275 58.71 -66.71 31.93
N MET A 276 58.39 -65.49 32.39
CA MET A 276 59.30 -64.70 33.22
C MET A 276 59.60 -65.40 34.56
N GLU A 277 58.61 -66.05 35.17
CA GLU A 277 58.78 -66.80 36.41
C GLU A 277 59.69 -68.04 36.21
N GLN A 278 59.56 -68.74 35.08
CA GLN A 278 60.46 -69.84 34.70
C GLN A 278 61.90 -69.36 34.45
N VAL A 279 62.09 -68.22 33.76
CA VAL A 279 63.41 -67.62 33.52
C VAL A 279 64.10 -67.23 34.84
N SER A 280 63.35 -66.65 35.79
CA SER A 280 63.87 -66.33 37.13
C SER A 280 64.39 -67.58 37.86
N LYS A 281 63.63 -68.69 37.79
CA LYS A 281 64.02 -69.97 38.40
C LYS A 281 65.30 -70.56 37.79
N LEU A 282 65.40 -70.57 36.46
CA LEU A 282 66.60 -71.06 35.75
C LEU A 282 67.83 -70.17 36.00
N GLN A 283 67.65 -68.85 36.14
CA GLN A 283 68.73 -67.92 36.46
C GLN A 283 69.37 -68.24 37.82
N MET A 284 68.58 -68.56 38.85
CA MET A 284 69.11 -69.00 40.14
C MET A 284 69.91 -70.30 40.05
N GLU A 285 69.46 -71.25 39.23
CA GLU A 285 70.14 -72.54 39.03
C GLU A 285 71.50 -72.38 38.34
N VAL A 286 71.60 -71.46 37.36
CA VAL A 286 72.86 -71.07 36.70
C VAL A 286 73.86 -70.46 37.69
N ASP A 287 73.39 -69.63 38.63
CA ASP A 287 74.27 -68.99 39.61
C ASP A 287 74.73 -69.97 40.71
N CYS A 288 73.91 -70.97 41.08
CA CYS A 288 74.35 -72.10 41.91
C CYS A 288 75.45 -72.95 41.24
N LEU A 289 75.26 -73.32 39.96
CA LEU A 289 76.27 -74.09 39.20
C LEU A 289 77.56 -73.30 38.98
N ARG A 290 77.47 -71.97 38.84
CA ARG A 290 78.62 -71.06 38.75
C ARG A 290 79.47 -71.07 40.03
N ALA A 291 78.84 -71.15 41.21
CA ALA A 291 79.55 -71.29 42.49
C ALA A 291 80.23 -72.67 42.65
N GLN A 292 79.67 -73.73 42.05
CA GLN A 292 80.20 -75.09 42.16
C GLN A 292 81.43 -75.34 41.28
N LYS A 293 81.60 -74.59 40.18
CA LYS A 293 82.71 -74.73 39.21
C LYS A 293 84.08 -74.19 39.68
N GLY A 294 84.17 -73.66 40.91
CA GLY A 294 85.40 -73.04 41.44
C GLY A 294 86.44 -73.99 42.09
N LYS A 295 86.21 -75.32 42.14
CA LYS A 295 86.97 -76.24 43.03
C LYS A 295 87.51 -77.53 42.37
N THR A 296 87.82 -77.52 41.07
CA THR A 296 88.43 -78.64 40.30
C THR A 296 89.02 -78.05 39.00
N GLU A 297 90.21 -78.38 38.46
CA GLU A 297 91.21 -79.47 38.60
C GLU A 297 92.66 -78.98 38.36
N ARG A 298 93.68 -79.79 38.69
CA ARG A 298 95.11 -79.48 38.43
C ARG A 298 95.92 -80.73 37.99
N GLY A 299 96.52 -80.70 36.79
CA GLY A 299 97.56 -81.64 36.29
C GLY A 299 97.02 -82.81 35.43
N LYS A 300 97.35 -82.99 34.13
CA LYS A 300 98.63 -83.17 33.39
C LYS A 300 99.26 -84.57 33.50
N ARG A 301 99.28 -85.33 32.37
CA ARG A 301 100.46 -85.79 31.54
C ARG A 301 100.89 -87.25 31.81
N ILE A 302 101.36 -88.12 30.89
CA ILE A 302 101.42 -88.24 29.39
C ILE A 302 101.44 -89.76 29.04
N ASP A 303 101.04 -90.21 27.83
CA ASP A 303 101.90 -91.09 26.98
C ASP A 303 101.43 -91.18 25.48
N GLY A 304 102.34 -91.55 24.58
CA GLY A 304 102.31 -91.35 23.13
C GLY A 304 101.29 -92.14 22.30
N SER A 305 100.66 -93.18 22.84
CA SER A 305 99.47 -93.79 22.21
C SER A 305 98.31 -92.77 22.09
N GLY A 306 98.33 -91.77 22.98
CA GLY A 306 97.45 -90.62 22.93
C GLY A 306 97.55 -89.75 21.68
N GLN A 307 98.54 -89.88 20.77
CA GLN A 307 98.53 -89.03 19.56
C GLN A 307 97.44 -89.39 18.56
N VAL A 308 97.26 -90.67 18.24
CA VAL A 308 96.17 -91.12 17.35
C VAL A 308 94.83 -90.97 18.04
N LYS A 309 94.76 -91.22 19.36
CA LYS A 309 93.56 -91.00 20.15
C LYS A 309 93.22 -89.50 20.25
N ASN A 310 94.17 -88.61 20.52
CA ASN A 310 93.95 -87.15 20.51
C ASN A 310 93.60 -86.62 19.12
N LEU A 311 94.16 -87.16 18.04
CA LEU A 311 93.75 -86.78 16.68
C LEU A 311 92.32 -87.25 16.40
N LYS A 312 91.94 -88.46 16.83
CA LYS A 312 90.57 -88.97 16.73
C LYS A 312 89.58 -88.19 17.61
N ASP A 313 89.94 -87.88 18.85
CA ASP A 313 89.14 -87.11 19.79
C ASP A 313 89.03 -85.63 19.35
N ARG A 314 90.06 -85.09 18.69
CA ARG A 314 90.05 -83.75 18.06
C ARG A 314 89.26 -83.76 16.74
N ILE A 315 89.30 -84.82 15.94
CA ILE A 315 88.42 -84.98 14.77
C ILE A 315 86.96 -85.12 15.24
N ASN A 316 86.69 -85.91 16.26
CA ASN A 316 85.37 -86.04 16.88
C ASN A 316 84.90 -84.71 17.49
N GLY A 317 85.79 -83.98 18.16
CA GLY A 317 85.52 -82.64 18.69
C GLY A 317 85.20 -81.63 17.58
N MET A 318 86.01 -81.58 16.52
CA MET A 318 85.74 -80.74 15.34
C MET A 318 84.46 -81.17 14.61
N GLN A 319 84.15 -82.46 14.55
CA GLN A 319 82.89 -82.97 13.98
C GLN A 319 81.69 -82.55 14.83
N GLN A 320 81.79 -82.67 16.16
CA GLN A 320 80.76 -82.24 17.10
C GLN A 320 80.58 -80.71 17.10
N GLU A 321 81.66 -79.94 16.94
CA GLU A 321 81.61 -78.49 16.71
C GLU A 321 80.97 -78.15 15.37
N LEU A 322 81.31 -78.86 14.28
CA LEU A 322 80.71 -78.68 12.97
C LEU A 322 79.21 -78.99 12.98
N ASP A 323 78.79 -80.06 13.65
CA ASP A 323 77.38 -80.43 13.77
C ASP A 323 76.61 -79.51 14.73
N SER A 324 77.26 -79.00 15.79
CA SER A 324 76.73 -77.91 16.63
C SER A 324 76.55 -76.61 15.85
N LEU A 325 77.52 -76.23 15.03
CA LEU A 325 77.45 -75.06 14.15
C LEU A 325 76.41 -75.26 13.04
N ARG A 326 76.24 -76.48 12.52
CA ARG A 326 75.21 -76.83 11.55
C ARG A 326 73.81 -76.70 12.16
N GLY A 327 73.59 -77.18 13.39
CA GLY A 327 72.35 -76.99 14.14
C GLY A 327 72.03 -75.51 14.39
N LYS A 328 73.03 -74.73 14.86
CA LYS A 328 72.88 -73.27 15.03
C LYS A 328 72.58 -72.56 13.71
N LYS A 329 73.17 -73.02 12.60
CA LYS A 329 72.88 -72.49 11.27
C LYS A 329 71.43 -72.77 10.87
N THR A 330 70.94 -73.99 11.04
CA THR A 330 69.54 -74.33 10.71
C THR A 330 68.53 -73.59 11.58
N ASP A 331 68.83 -73.38 12.87
CA ASP A 331 67.98 -72.58 13.77
C ASP A 331 67.91 -71.11 13.32
N LEU A 332 69.04 -70.52 12.90
CA LEU A 332 69.08 -69.15 12.37
C LEU A 332 68.39 -69.03 11.01
N GLU A 333 68.49 -70.04 10.13
CA GLU A 333 67.77 -70.09 8.86
C GLU A 333 66.25 -70.16 9.10
N LEU A 334 65.78 -70.97 10.07
CA LEU A 334 64.38 -71.03 10.48
C LEU A 334 63.89 -69.72 11.11
N GLN A 335 64.68 -69.07 11.97
CA GLN A 335 64.33 -67.77 12.55
C GLN A 335 64.21 -66.68 11.47
N LEU A 336 65.11 -66.66 10.48
CA LEU A 336 65.04 -65.73 9.35
C LEU A 336 63.80 -65.98 8.50
N GLU A 337 63.42 -67.23 8.24
CA GLU A 337 62.20 -67.53 7.50
C GLU A 337 60.93 -67.15 8.29
N MET A 338 60.88 -67.39 9.61
CA MET A 338 59.79 -66.89 10.46
C MET A 338 59.68 -65.37 10.41
N LYS A 339 60.79 -64.64 10.59
CA LYS A 339 60.80 -63.17 10.52
C LYS A 339 60.44 -62.64 9.13
N THR A 340 60.78 -63.36 8.07
CA THR A 340 60.38 -63.00 6.70
C THR A 340 58.87 -63.14 6.50
N LYS A 341 58.23 -64.16 7.10
CA LYS A 341 56.77 -64.32 7.08
C LYS A 341 56.06 -63.24 7.90
N GLU A 342 56.53 -62.95 9.12
CA GLU A 342 56.00 -61.85 9.96
C GLU A 342 56.09 -60.48 9.26
N VAL A 343 57.19 -60.21 8.53
CA VAL A 343 57.34 -58.98 7.72
C VAL A 343 56.36 -58.96 6.56
N GLY A 344 56.10 -60.09 5.90
CA GLY A 344 55.09 -60.22 4.85
C GLY A 344 53.68 -59.93 5.36
N GLU A 345 53.30 -60.50 6.50
CA GLU A 345 52.02 -60.25 7.17
C GLU A 345 51.87 -58.78 7.57
N SER A 346 52.93 -58.20 8.16
CA SER A 346 52.97 -56.77 8.51
C SER A 346 52.80 -55.87 7.28
N GLN A 347 53.41 -56.24 6.14
CA GLN A 347 53.31 -55.50 4.89
C GLN A 347 51.89 -55.54 4.29
N ILE A 348 51.19 -56.67 4.43
CA ILE A 348 49.77 -56.79 4.04
C ILE A 348 48.92 -55.88 4.93
N LEU A 349 49.13 -55.90 6.26
CA LEU A 349 48.40 -55.05 7.19
C LEU A 349 48.58 -53.55 6.89
N ILE A 350 49.81 -53.12 6.60
CA ILE A 350 50.14 -51.74 6.21
C ILE A 350 49.42 -51.35 4.91
N ASN A 351 49.28 -52.26 3.94
CA ASN A 351 48.59 -51.98 2.69
C ASN A 351 47.08 -51.85 2.91
N MET A 352 46.45 -52.77 3.66
CA MET A 352 45.02 -52.67 3.99
C MET A 352 44.69 -51.36 4.72
N LEU A 353 45.50 -50.95 5.70
CA LEU A 353 45.33 -49.68 6.41
C LEU A 353 45.53 -48.47 5.50
N LYS A 354 46.42 -48.54 4.50
CA LYS A 354 46.57 -47.49 3.48
C LYS A 354 45.31 -47.35 2.62
N ASP A 355 44.75 -48.46 2.20
CA ASP A 355 43.55 -48.49 1.34
C ASP A 355 42.33 -47.97 2.12
N GLU A 356 42.16 -48.36 3.39
CA GLU A 356 41.11 -47.84 4.28
C GLU A 356 41.26 -46.32 4.53
N ILE A 357 42.49 -45.81 4.69
CA ILE A 357 42.75 -44.36 4.80
C ILE A 357 42.39 -43.65 3.49
N ALA A 358 42.74 -44.22 2.32
CA ALA A 358 42.42 -43.64 1.03
C ALA A 358 40.90 -43.59 0.79
N GLU A 359 40.17 -44.64 1.17
CA GLU A 359 38.70 -44.70 1.11
C GLU A 359 38.06 -43.64 2.02
N LYS A 360 38.51 -43.50 3.28
CA LYS A 360 37.99 -42.47 4.20
C LYS A 360 38.25 -41.06 3.69
N VAL A 361 39.42 -40.78 3.13
CA VAL A 361 39.72 -39.47 2.50
C VAL A 361 38.81 -39.21 1.29
N ALA A 362 38.54 -40.22 0.47
CA ALA A 362 37.60 -40.08 -0.65
C ALA A 362 36.16 -39.84 -0.19
N PHE A 363 35.72 -40.51 0.87
CA PHE A 363 34.40 -40.32 1.48
C PHE A 363 34.26 -38.93 2.11
N GLU A 364 35.26 -38.46 2.87
CA GLU A 364 35.29 -37.10 3.41
C GLU A 364 35.24 -36.04 2.30
N GLN A 365 35.99 -36.22 1.19
CA GLN A 365 35.90 -35.34 0.02
C GLN A 365 34.54 -35.41 -0.71
N GLY A 366 33.80 -36.50 -0.59
CA GLY A 366 32.42 -36.63 -1.06
C GLY A 366 31.49 -35.73 -0.25
N LEU A 367 31.50 -35.92 1.08
CA LEU A 367 30.75 -35.10 2.05
C LEU A 367 31.08 -33.61 1.95
N LEU A 368 32.35 -33.25 1.70
CA LEU A 368 32.77 -31.86 1.59
C LEU A 368 32.15 -31.19 0.35
N ARG A 369 32.13 -31.88 -0.80
CA ARG A 369 31.44 -31.43 -2.02
C ARG A 369 29.92 -31.34 -1.84
N GLU A 370 29.33 -32.30 -1.14
CA GLU A 370 27.89 -32.27 -0.85
C GLU A 370 27.53 -31.07 0.03
N LYS A 371 28.36 -30.79 1.05
CA LYS A 371 28.24 -29.59 1.90
C LYS A 371 28.41 -28.29 1.11
N GLU A 372 29.36 -28.22 0.17
CA GLU A 372 29.52 -27.08 -0.74
C GLU A 372 28.27 -26.88 -1.61
N GLY A 373 27.68 -27.96 -2.14
CA GLY A 373 26.42 -27.94 -2.88
C GLY A 373 25.24 -27.41 -2.07
N PHE A 374 25.07 -27.89 -0.82
CA PHE A 374 24.05 -27.35 0.09
C PHE A 374 24.29 -25.88 0.43
N LEU A 375 25.54 -25.44 0.55
CA LEU A 375 25.87 -24.05 0.87
C LEU A 375 25.50 -23.11 -0.28
N ALA A 376 25.78 -23.51 -1.53
CA ALA A 376 25.32 -22.79 -2.72
C ALA A 376 23.77 -22.73 -2.79
N GLN A 377 23.08 -23.84 -2.53
CA GLN A 377 21.62 -23.88 -2.50
C GLN A 377 21.02 -22.95 -1.42
N VAL A 378 21.68 -22.82 -0.27
CA VAL A 378 21.30 -21.86 0.79
C VAL A 378 21.55 -20.41 0.35
N GLU A 379 22.62 -20.11 -0.37
CA GLU A 379 22.87 -18.77 -0.92
C GLU A 379 21.81 -18.39 -1.98
N ASP A 380 21.43 -19.31 -2.87
CA ASP A 380 20.36 -19.11 -3.84
C ASP A 380 18.99 -18.88 -3.16
N LEU A 381 18.65 -19.67 -2.14
CA LEU A 381 17.44 -19.45 -1.33
C LEU A 381 17.46 -18.09 -0.63
N HIS A 382 18.60 -17.67 -0.08
CA HIS A 382 18.75 -16.36 0.57
C HIS A 382 18.65 -15.19 -0.43
N SER A 383 19.11 -15.40 -1.66
CA SER A 383 18.92 -14.47 -2.77
C SER A 383 17.43 -14.34 -3.13
N ALA A 384 16.73 -15.48 -3.27
CA ALA A 384 15.30 -15.54 -3.55
C ALA A 384 14.46 -14.89 -2.44
N GLU A 385 14.77 -15.12 -1.15
CA GLU A 385 14.10 -14.44 -0.03
C GLU A 385 14.30 -12.92 -0.05
N ASN A 386 15.51 -12.44 -0.40
CA ASN A 386 15.77 -11.00 -0.52
C ASN A 386 15.03 -10.38 -1.72
N GLN A 387 14.85 -11.11 -2.83
CA GLN A 387 14.00 -10.67 -3.94
C GLN A 387 12.52 -10.64 -3.53
N LYS A 388 12.02 -11.70 -2.88
CA LYS A 388 10.66 -11.77 -2.32
C LYS A 388 10.38 -10.60 -1.39
N ARG A 389 11.29 -10.29 -0.46
CA ARG A 389 11.16 -9.17 0.49
C ARG A 389 11.03 -7.81 -0.23
N LYS A 390 11.80 -7.57 -1.29
CA LYS A 390 11.69 -6.36 -2.13
C LYS A 390 10.34 -6.27 -2.86
N LEU A 391 9.85 -7.40 -3.37
CA LEU A 391 8.54 -7.47 -4.03
C LEU A 391 7.40 -7.23 -3.04
N GLU A 392 7.45 -7.80 -1.84
CA GLU A 392 6.47 -7.52 -0.78
C GLU A 392 6.48 -6.06 -0.31
N GLU A 393 7.65 -5.41 -0.28
CA GLU A 393 7.80 -4.00 0.06
C GLU A 393 7.22 -3.09 -1.04
N LEU A 394 7.47 -3.40 -2.31
CA LEU A 394 6.79 -2.75 -3.44
C LEU A 394 5.27 -2.95 -3.40
N LEU A 395 4.80 -4.16 -3.07
CA LEU A 395 3.37 -4.48 -2.97
C LEU A 395 2.71 -3.67 -1.83
N ARG A 396 3.36 -3.60 -0.66
CA ARG A 396 2.91 -2.77 0.48
C ARG A 396 2.82 -1.30 0.10
N ASN A 397 3.84 -0.76 -0.57
CA ASN A 397 3.85 0.63 -1.03
C ASN A 397 2.73 0.91 -2.04
N LYS A 398 2.49 0.01 -3.00
CA LYS A 398 1.40 0.14 -3.97
C LYS A 398 0.01 -0.02 -3.34
N SER A 399 -0.14 -0.82 -2.29
CA SER A 399 -1.38 -0.86 -1.50
C SER A 399 -1.65 0.49 -0.83
N LEU A 400 -0.64 1.08 -0.18
CA LEU A 400 -0.78 2.39 0.49
C LEU A 400 -1.13 3.51 -0.49
N GLU A 401 -0.50 3.53 -1.67
CA GLU A 401 -0.84 4.46 -2.77
C GLU A 401 -2.28 4.25 -3.27
N THR A 402 -2.71 2.99 -3.40
CA THR A 402 -4.09 2.65 -3.79
C THR A 402 -5.11 3.12 -2.75
N ASP A 403 -4.80 3.00 -1.46
CA ASP A 403 -5.67 3.45 -0.38
C ASP A 403 -5.75 4.98 -0.28
N GLN A 404 -4.64 5.69 -0.52
CA GLN A 404 -4.64 7.15 -0.65
C GLN A 404 -5.54 7.60 -1.81
N LEU A 405 -5.36 7.03 -3.01
CA LEU A 405 -6.20 7.33 -4.18
C LEU A 405 -7.68 6.94 -3.97
N ARG A 406 -7.95 5.91 -3.16
CA ARG A 406 -9.31 5.50 -2.77
C ARG A 406 -9.96 6.55 -1.88
N ASP A 407 -9.23 7.12 -0.92
CA ASP A 407 -9.73 8.14 -0.01
C ASP A 407 -9.85 9.52 -0.69
N GLU A 408 -8.93 9.88 -1.58
CA GLU A 408 -9.06 11.04 -2.45
C GLU A 408 -10.32 10.94 -3.33
N ASN A 409 -10.57 9.78 -3.95
CA ASN A 409 -11.80 9.55 -4.71
C ASN A 409 -13.07 9.71 -3.85
N LYS A 410 -13.09 9.19 -2.61
CA LYS A 410 -14.22 9.42 -1.69
C LYS A 410 -14.44 10.92 -1.43
N GLY A 411 -13.36 11.67 -1.22
CA GLY A 411 -13.41 13.13 -1.05
C GLY A 411 -13.96 13.85 -2.29
N LEU A 412 -13.56 13.42 -3.50
CA LEU A 412 -14.09 13.95 -4.76
C LEU A 412 -15.58 13.61 -4.95
N TYR A 413 -16.02 12.39 -4.67
CA TYR A 413 -17.42 12.00 -4.72
C TYR A 413 -18.30 12.77 -3.72
N ALA A 414 -17.81 13.00 -2.50
CA ALA A 414 -18.50 13.85 -1.53
C ALA A 414 -18.66 15.29 -2.07
N ARG A 415 -17.57 15.87 -2.59
CA ARG A 415 -17.60 17.22 -3.18
C ARG A 415 -18.47 17.33 -4.43
N MET A 416 -18.54 16.29 -5.25
CA MET A 416 -19.50 16.21 -6.36
C MET A 416 -20.93 16.22 -5.84
N SER A 417 -21.24 15.41 -4.83
CA SER A 417 -22.58 15.33 -4.22
C SER A 417 -23.01 16.68 -3.62
N GLU A 418 -22.09 17.40 -2.97
CA GLU A 418 -22.31 18.77 -2.48
C GLU A 418 -22.61 19.74 -3.64
N LEU A 419 -21.80 19.70 -4.70
CA LEU A 419 -22.00 20.57 -5.88
C LEU A 419 -23.33 20.28 -6.58
N GLU A 420 -23.71 19.01 -6.76
CA GLU A 420 -25.01 18.60 -7.30
C GLU A 420 -26.17 19.12 -6.44
N GLY A 421 -26.05 19.05 -5.11
CA GLY A 421 -26.99 19.67 -4.18
C GLY A 421 -27.12 21.19 -4.39
N THR A 422 -26.00 21.93 -4.43
CA THR A 422 -26.04 23.38 -4.68
C THR A 422 -26.60 23.75 -6.07
N ILE A 423 -26.44 22.88 -7.07
CA ILE A 423 -27.04 23.07 -8.40
C ILE A 423 -28.56 22.86 -8.31
N ALA A 424 -29.03 21.82 -7.62
CA ALA A 424 -30.45 21.56 -7.41
C ALA A 424 -31.14 22.74 -6.69
N ASP A 425 -30.57 23.23 -5.59
CA ASP A 425 -31.07 24.39 -4.84
C ASP A 425 -31.17 25.64 -5.73
N ARG A 426 -30.15 25.88 -6.58
CA ARG A 426 -30.13 27.02 -7.51
C ARG A 426 -31.13 26.84 -8.65
N CYS A 427 -31.36 25.62 -9.14
CA CYS A 427 -32.40 25.31 -10.11
C CYS A 427 -33.80 25.57 -9.54
N GLU A 428 -34.07 25.18 -8.29
CA GLU A 428 -35.33 25.51 -7.61
C GLU A 428 -35.48 27.03 -7.43
N ALA A 429 -34.45 27.72 -6.92
CA ALA A 429 -34.46 29.17 -6.78
C ALA A 429 -34.76 29.89 -8.12
N LEU A 430 -34.13 29.46 -9.22
CA LEU A 430 -34.41 29.97 -10.56
C LEU A 430 -35.83 29.67 -11.02
N ALA A 431 -36.38 28.48 -10.74
CA ALA A 431 -37.76 28.14 -11.06
C ALA A 431 -38.76 29.06 -10.31
N THR A 432 -38.52 29.36 -9.03
CA THR A 432 -39.38 30.29 -8.28
C THR A 432 -39.29 31.72 -8.82
N LEU A 433 -38.11 32.19 -9.21
CA LEU A 433 -37.92 33.51 -9.84
C LEU A 433 -38.59 33.58 -11.22
N GLN A 434 -38.44 32.54 -12.05
CA GLN A 434 -39.09 32.48 -13.35
C GLN A 434 -40.61 32.46 -13.23
N LYS A 435 -41.16 31.75 -12.23
CA LYS A 435 -42.60 31.80 -11.92
C LYS A 435 -43.04 33.22 -11.54
N LYS A 436 -42.36 33.87 -10.59
CA LYS A 436 -42.66 35.26 -10.19
C LYS A 436 -42.61 36.22 -11.39
N HIS A 437 -41.64 36.06 -12.29
CA HIS A 437 -41.54 36.89 -13.50
C HIS A 437 -42.68 36.64 -14.49
N ARG A 438 -43.12 35.39 -14.70
CA ARG A 438 -44.31 35.08 -15.49
C ARG A 438 -45.57 35.67 -14.86
N ASP A 439 -45.71 35.57 -13.54
CA ASP A 439 -46.87 36.10 -12.82
C ASP A 439 -46.95 37.64 -12.92
N THR A 440 -45.83 38.36 -12.80
CA THR A 440 -45.80 39.82 -13.02
C THR A 440 -46.01 40.21 -14.48
N GLN A 441 -45.44 39.46 -15.44
CA GLN A 441 -45.67 39.65 -16.87
C GLN A 441 -47.14 39.45 -17.25
N ASN A 442 -47.79 38.42 -16.72
CA ASN A 442 -49.21 38.13 -16.93
C ASN A 442 -50.10 39.24 -16.34
N LYS A 443 -49.77 39.74 -15.15
CA LYS A 443 -50.45 40.88 -14.53
C LYS A 443 -50.32 42.15 -15.37
N ALA A 444 -49.09 42.53 -15.76
CA ALA A 444 -48.85 43.69 -16.61
C ALA A 444 -49.54 43.57 -17.98
N SER A 445 -49.55 42.38 -18.57
CA SER A 445 -50.27 42.11 -19.84
C SER A 445 -51.78 42.28 -19.69
N SER A 446 -52.34 41.88 -18.54
CA SER A 446 -53.76 42.07 -18.20
C SER A 446 -54.12 43.55 -17.99
N GLU A 447 -53.25 44.30 -17.32
CA GLU A 447 -53.39 45.76 -17.14
C GLU A 447 -53.30 46.51 -18.50
N ILE A 448 -52.35 46.13 -19.37
CA ILE A 448 -52.25 46.65 -20.74
C ILE A 448 -53.51 46.34 -21.55
N ALA A 449 -54.06 45.12 -21.46
CA ALA A 449 -55.29 44.76 -22.15
C ALA A 449 -56.50 45.58 -21.66
N ALA A 450 -56.62 45.81 -20.34
CA ALA A 450 -57.66 46.64 -19.76
C ALA A 450 -57.53 48.12 -20.20
N LEU A 451 -56.31 48.67 -20.18
CA LEU A 451 -56.04 50.03 -20.68
C LEU A 451 -56.35 50.15 -22.18
N LYS A 452 -55.97 49.17 -22.99
CA LYS A 452 -56.27 49.14 -24.43
C LYS A 452 -57.77 49.10 -24.72
N SER A 453 -58.54 48.35 -23.92
CA SER A 453 -60.02 48.37 -23.99
C SER A 453 -60.59 49.75 -23.64
N LYS A 454 -60.06 50.40 -22.60
CA LYS A 454 -60.46 51.76 -22.22
C LYS A 454 -60.14 52.79 -23.31
N VAL A 455 -58.97 52.70 -23.94
CA VAL A 455 -58.60 53.55 -25.10
C VAL A 455 -59.58 53.33 -26.25
N SER A 456 -59.88 52.08 -26.63
CA SER A 456 -60.84 51.80 -27.72
C SER A 456 -62.26 52.30 -27.44
N ASN A 457 -62.69 52.32 -26.18
CA ASN A 457 -63.97 52.92 -25.81
C ASN A 457 -63.95 54.45 -25.93
N LEU A 458 -62.87 55.10 -25.48
CA LEU A 458 -62.69 56.56 -25.62
C LEU A 458 -62.53 56.97 -27.10
N GLU A 459 -61.88 56.17 -27.93
CA GLU A 459 -61.78 56.41 -29.39
C GLU A 459 -63.18 56.43 -30.03
N LYS A 460 -64.05 55.49 -29.68
CA LYS A 460 -65.45 55.46 -30.14
C LYS A 460 -66.29 56.62 -29.61
N GLU A 461 -66.07 57.03 -28.36
CA GLU A 461 -66.73 58.20 -27.77
C GLU A 461 -66.31 59.49 -28.50
N ILE A 462 -65.02 59.64 -28.81
CA ILE A 462 -64.50 60.74 -29.64
C ILE A 462 -65.09 60.70 -31.04
N GLU A 463 -65.16 59.53 -31.69
CA GLU A 463 -65.76 59.37 -33.03
C GLU A 463 -67.25 59.79 -33.03
N SER A 464 -68.01 59.34 -32.01
CA SER A 464 -69.41 59.76 -31.79
C SER A 464 -69.54 61.27 -31.62
N LEU A 465 -68.73 61.89 -30.76
CA LEU A 465 -68.74 63.34 -30.52
C LEU A 465 -68.31 64.14 -31.77
N VAL A 466 -67.42 63.60 -32.60
CA VAL A 466 -67.03 64.20 -33.89
C VAL A 466 -68.19 64.14 -34.88
N THR A 467 -68.95 63.03 -34.93
CA THR A 467 -70.16 62.96 -35.78
C THR A 467 -71.25 63.92 -35.31
N GLU A 468 -71.56 63.97 -34.00
CA GLU A 468 -72.53 64.90 -33.42
C GLU A 468 -72.14 66.37 -33.70
N ARG A 469 -70.87 66.72 -33.50
CA ARG A 469 -70.36 68.05 -33.86
C ARG A 469 -70.55 68.37 -35.34
N SER A 470 -70.28 67.40 -36.24
CA SER A 470 -70.47 67.60 -37.67
C SER A 470 -71.94 67.79 -38.07
N GLU A 471 -72.87 67.13 -37.37
CA GLU A 471 -74.32 67.33 -37.57
C GLU A 471 -74.78 68.70 -37.06
N LEU A 472 -74.31 69.13 -35.89
CA LEU A 472 -74.60 70.45 -35.33
C LEU A 472 -74.03 71.58 -36.19
N GLU A 473 -72.81 71.43 -36.72
CA GLU A 473 -72.19 72.38 -37.66
C GLU A 473 -73.02 72.51 -38.96
N MET A 474 -73.51 71.39 -39.49
CA MET A 474 -74.43 71.36 -40.63
C MET A 474 -75.79 72.00 -40.33
N GLN A 475 -76.33 71.86 -39.11
CA GLN A 475 -77.56 72.56 -38.70
C GLN A 475 -77.33 74.06 -38.53
N TYR A 476 -76.19 74.46 -37.98
CA TYR A 476 -75.80 75.85 -37.81
C TYR A 476 -75.69 76.57 -39.17
N GLU A 477 -74.95 76.01 -40.14
CA GLU A 477 -74.83 76.63 -41.46
C GLU A 477 -76.16 76.68 -42.24
N ARG A 478 -77.07 75.71 -42.06
CA ARG A 478 -78.44 75.81 -42.60
C ARG A 478 -79.23 76.95 -41.99
N THR A 479 -79.34 77.01 -40.66
CA THR A 479 -80.12 78.06 -39.98
C THR A 479 -79.57 79.46 -40.24
N LYS A 480 -78.25 79.59 -40.38
CA LYS A 480 -77.55 80.81 -40.82
C LYS A 480 -77.96 81.20 -42.25
N LEU A 481 -77.99 80.26 -43.20
CA LEU A 481 -78.42 80.52 -44.58
C LEU A 481 -79.91 80.90 -44.63
N ASP A 482 -80.77 80.17 -43.93
CA ASP A 482 -82.20 80.48 -43.80
C ASP A 482 -82.41 81.88 -43.21
N SER A 483 -81.62 82.27 -42.19
CA SER A 483 -81.69 83.60 -41.58
C SER A 483 -81.27 84.72 -42.55
N ALA A 484 -80.26 84.47 -43.39
CA ALA A 484 -79.81 85.41 -44.41
C ALA A 484 -80.83 85.54 -45.56
N GLU A 485 -81.50 84.46 -45.95
CA GLU A 485 -82.60 84.51 -46.92
C GLU A 485 -83.80 85.28 -46.35
N ASN A 486 -84.20 85.00 -45.11
CA ASN A 486 -85.26 85.75 -44.43
C ASN A 486 -84.92 87.24 -44.32
N GLN A 487 -83.66 87.59 -44.00
CA GLN A 487 -83.19 88.97 -44.00
C GLN A 487 -83.31 89.61 -45.41
N MET A 488 -82.85 88.92 -46.46
CA MET A 488 -82.97 89.41 -47.84
C MET A 488 -84.44 89.63 -48.25
N GLN A 489 -85.36 88.75 -47.83
CA GLN A 489 -86.80 88.94 -48.06
C GLN A 489 -87.35 90.17 -47.31
N VAL A 490 -86.89 90.44 -46.09
CA VAL A 490 -87.27 91.63 -45.32
C VAL A 490 -86.72 92.90 -45.96
N GLU A 491 -85.45 92.91 -46.36
CA GLU A 491 -84.82 94.01 -47.09
C GLU A 491 -85.56 94.30 -48.41
N THR A 492 -85.95 93.26 -49.16
CA THR A 492 -86.75 93.39 -50.39
C THR A 492 -88.16 93.95 -50.13
N LYS A 493 -88.78 93.62 -48.99
CA LYS A 493 -90.06 94.23 -48.59
C LYS A 493 -89.89 95.70 -48.21
N ILE A 494 -88.79 96.06 -47.53
CA ILE A 494 -88.46 97.44 -47.17
C ILE A 494 -88.22 98.29 -48.42
N THR A 495 -87.45 97.82 -49.41
CA THR A 495 -87.22 98.59 -50.65
C THR A 495 -88.51 98.79 -51.45
N ASN A 496 -89.38 97.77 -51.53
CA ASN A 496 -90.69 97.88 -52.19
C ASN A 496 -91.64 98.84 -51.44
N LEU A 497 -91.68 98.80 -50.11
CA LEU A 497 -92.42 99.78 -49.30
C LEU A 497 -91.87 101.20 -49.47
N ASN A 498 -90.55 101.37 -49.51
CA ASN A 498 -89.92 102.67 -49.75
C ASN A 498 -90.30 103.23 -51.13
N SER A 499 -90.32 102.42 -52.19
CA SER A 499 -90.78 102.88 -53.51
C SER A 499 -92.26 103.30 -53.50
N LYS A 500 -93.13 102.58 -52.78
CA LYS A 500 -94.54 103.01 -52.59
C LYS A 500 -94.68 104.30 -51.79
N ILE A 501 -93.83 104.52 -50.79
CA ILE A 501 -93.79 105.76 -50.02
C ILE A 501 -93.33 106.92 -50.92
N GLU A 502 -92.32 106.69 -51.78
CA GLU A 502 -91.82 107.69 -52.73
C GLU A 502 -92.87 108.06 -53.80
N ASP A 503 -93.60 107.07 -54.32
CA ASP A 503 -94.76 107.27 -55.19
C ASP A 503 -95.87 108.07 -54.48
N GLN A 504 -96.21 107.73 -53.23
CA GLN A 504 -97.17 108.49 -52.44
C GLN A 504 -96.70 109.94 -52.16
N GLN A 505 -95.41 110.15 -51.90
CA GLN A 505 -94.83 111.49 -51.74
C GLN A 505 -94.86 112.28 -53.06
N LYS A 506 -94.81 111.63 -54.22
CA LYS A 506 -95.02 112.28 -55.51
C LYS A 506 -96.48 112.73 -55.68
N VAL A 507 -97.45 111.87 -55.39
CA VAL A 507 -98.88 112.24 -55.41
C VAL A 507 -99.21 113.34 -54.40
N MET A 508 -98.62 113.31 -53.21
CA MET A 508 -98.75 114.39 -52.22
C MET A 508 -98.21 115.74 -52.73
N ARG A 509 -97.07 115.75 -53.44
CA ARG A 509 -96.54 116.98 -54.08
C ARG A 509 -97.46 117.49 -55.19
N GLU A 510 -98.00 116.60 -56.01
CA GLU A 510 -99.01 116.95 -57.03
C GLU A 510 -100.28 117.53 -56.38
N GLN A 511 -100.70 117.02 -55.23
CA GLN A 511 -101.79 117.60 -54.43
C GLN A 511 -101.43 118.98 -53.84
N GLU A 512 -100.25 119.17 -53.26
CA GLU A 512 -99.77 120.48 -52.78
C GLU A 512 -99.77 121.53 -53.90
N ASP A 513 -99.35 121.16 -55.12
CA ASP A 513 -99.37 122.09 -56.26
C ASP A 513 -100.79 122.38 -56.76
N THR A 514 -101.75 121.45 -56.65
CA THR A 514 -103.18 121.78 -56.87
C THR A 514 -103.76 122.68 -55.78
N ILE A 515 -103.31 122.57 -54.53
CA ILE A 515 -103.72 123.43 -53.42
C ILE A 515 -103.19 124.86 -53.62
N LYS A 516 -101.94 125.03 -54.08
CA LYS A 516 -101.41 126.34 -54.50
C LYS A 516 -102.28 126.96 -55.61
N LYS A 517 -102.65 126.17 -56.62
CA LYS A 517 -103.53 126.62 -57.70
C LYS A 517 -104.91 127.10 -57.23
N PHE A 518 -105.50 126.42 -56.23
CA PHE A 518 -106.77 126.84 -55.62
C PHE A 518 -106.65 128.09 -54.73
N ALA A 519 -105.48 128.37 -54.18
CA ALA A 519 -105.24 129.59 -53.40
C ALA A 519 -105.18 130.87 -54.26
N GLU A 520 -104.84 130.74 -55.54
CA GLU A 520 -104.65 131.88 -56.46
C GLU A 520 -105.97 132.53 -56.93
N GLU A 521 -107.10 131.81 -56.93
CA GLU A 521 -108.34 132.26 -57.60
C GLU A 521 -109.32 133.06 -56.71
N HIS A 522 -109.11 133.15 -55.39
CA HIS A 522 -110.00 133.91 -54.48
C HIS A 522 -109.57 135.38 -54.25
N ARG A 523 -109.67 136.17 -55.33
CA ARG A 523 -109.71 137.65 -55.45
C ARG A 523 -109.59 138.50 -54.16
N LEU A 524 -108.55 139.33 -54.02
CA LEU A 524 -108.36 140.71 -54.55
C LEU A 524 -109.17 141.87 -53.91
N VAL A 525 -108.56 142.55 -52.93
CA VAL A 525 -108.53 144.03 -52.74
C VAL A 525 -107.12 144.41 -52.23
N LYS A 526 -106.15 144.73 -53.11
CA LYS A 526 -105.77 146.07 -53.62
C LYS A 526 -104.77 146.88 -52.75
N HIS A 527 -103.47 146.63 -53.01
CA HIS A 527 -102.28 147.51 -52.95
C HIS A 527 -102.23 148.79 -52.08
N HIS A 528 -101.11 148.97 -51.36
CA HIS A 528 -100.18 150.12 -51.47
C HIS A 528 -98.75 149.70 -51.05
N SER A 529 -97.72 150.40 -51.55
CA SER A 529 -96.27 150.17 -51.35
C SER A 529 -95.50 151.39 -51.89
N LEU A 530 -94.22 151.70 -51.64
CA LEU A 530 -93.12 151.08 -50.87
C LEU A 530 -92.69 152.09 -49.75
N ASP A 531 -91.59 152.00 -48.97
CA ASP A 531 -90.47 151.05 -48.81
C ASP A 531 -89.85 151.21 -47.38
N SER A 532 -89.16 150.21 -46.83
CA SER A 532 -88.19 150.40 -45.72
C SER A 532 -87.34 149.15 -45.41
N PRO A 533 -85.99 149.24 -45.36
CA PRO A 533 -85.09 148.13 -45.01
C PRO A 533 -84.55 148.19 -43.57
N LYS A 534 -83.82 147.13 -43.16
CA LYS A 534 -83.18 146.83 -41.85
C LYS A 534 -84.11 146.12 -40.86
N SER A 535 -83.87 144.86 -40.51
CA SER A 535 -82.72 144.26 -39.77
C SER A 535 -82.72 144.59 -38.27
N TRP A 536 -83.00 143.56 -37.45
CA TRP A 536 -82.22 143.16 -36.27
C TRP A 536 -82.53 141.68 -36.01
N SER A 537 -81.57 140.81 -35.70
CA SER A 537 -80.48 140.89 -34.69
C SER A 537 -80.97 140.65 -33.26
N PRO A 538 -80.10 140.12 -32.38
CA PRO A 538 -80.53 139.38 -31.19
C PRO A 538 -80.17 140.17 -29.91
N GLU A 539 -79.81 139.42 -28.87
CA GLU A 539 -78.79 139.79 -27.89
C GLU A 539 -79.20 140.61 -26.66
N SER A 540 -78.64 140.20 -25.52
CA SER A 540 -78.42 141.06 -24.37
C SER A 540 -77.07 140.69 -23.72
N THR A 541 -76.05 141.50 -24.00
CA THR A 541 -74.70 141.43 -23.41
C THR A 541 -74.33 142.81 -22.87
N GLN A 542 -74.04 142.95 -21.56
CA GLN A 542 -73.20 143.99 -20.92
C GLN A 542 -73.18 143.73 -19.39
N VAL A 543 -72.06 143.52 -18.68
CA VAL A 543 -70.87 144.38 -18.39
C VAL A 543 -71.12 145.38 -17.25
N ASN A 544 -70.72 145.02 -16.02
CA ASN A 544 -69.71 145.74 -15.21
C ASN A 544 -69.40 145.05 -13.84
N ARG A 545 -68.21 145.33 -13.30
CA ARG A 545 -67.72 144.98 -11.94
C ARG A 545 -68.47 145.78 -10.84
N PRO A 546 -68.32 145.49 -9.52
CA PRO A 546 -67.29 144.66 -8.85
C PRO A 546 -67.78 143.63 -7.79
N VAL A 547 -66.90 142.68 -7.40
CA VAL A 547 -66.79 142.00 -6.07
C VAL A 547 -68.05 141.22 -5.60
N ASP A 548 -68.06 139.89 -5.47
CA ASP A 548 -67.24 139.08 -4.53
C ASP A 548 -67.07 137.58 -4.91
N LEU A 549 -66.30 136.82 -4.12
CA LEU A 549 -65.88 135.40 -4.33
C LEU A 549 -66.92 134.34 -3.82
N PRO A 550 -66.72 132.99 -3.85
CA PRO A 550 -67.73 132.05 -4.38
C PRO A 550 -68.16 130.93 -3.41
N ARG A 551 -69.31 130.24 -3.64
CA ARG A 551 -69.63 128.99 -2.88
C ARG A 551 -70.29 127.80 -3.60
N LEU A 552 -70.85 127.90 -4.81
CA LEU A 552 -71.72 126.83 -5.35
C LEU A 552 -71.17 125.98 -6.52
N ASN A 553 -69.85 125.74 -6.56
CA ASN A 553 -69.26 124.75 -7.50
C ASN A 553 -68.36 123.71 -6.81
N HIS A 554 -68.26 123.75 -5.48
CA HIS A 554 -67.41 122.84 -4.70
C HIS A 554 -67.96 121.41 -4.71
N HIS A 555 -69.26 121.21 -4.43
CA HIS A 555 -69.84 119.88 -4.24
C HIS A 555 -69.84 118.96 -5.49
N ILE A 556 -69.90 119.51 -6.71
CA ILE A 556 -69.84 118.70 -7.93
C ILE A 556 -68.41 118.27 -8.24
N LEU A 557 -67.44 119.17 -8.03
CA LEU A 557 -66.02 118.85 -8.17
C LEU A 557 -65.57 117.87 -7.08
N GLN A 558 -66.03 118.08 -5.84
CA GLN A 558 -65.83 117.18 -4.70
C GLN A 558 -66.32 115.77 -5.03
N ARG A 559 -67.57 115.61 -5.48
CA ARG A 559 -68.13 114.29 -5.78
C ARG A 559 -67.35 113.54 -6.88
N LYS A 560 -66.88 114.25 -7.91
CA LYS A 560 -66.02 113.65 -8.96
C LYS A 560 -64.62 113.27 -8.45
N VAL A 561 -64.09 114.02 -7.49
CA VAL A 561 -62.81 113.67 -6.82
C VAL A 561 -63.00 112.48 -5.88
N GLU A 562 -64.12 112.39 -5.17
CA GLU A 562 -64.52 111.25 -4.33
C GLU A 562 -64.72 109.97 -5.18
N GLU A 563 -65.54 110.02 -6.24
CA GLU A 563 -65.74 108.90 -7.19
C GLU A 563 -64.41 108.43 -7.81
N LEU A 564 -63.51 109.37 -8.17
CA LEU A 564 -62.20 109.04 -8.72
C LEU A 564 -61.32 108.37 -7.65
N ALA A 565 -61.29 108.90 -6.42
CA ALA A 565 -60.55 108.34 -5.30
C ALA A 565 -61.04 106.93 -4.90
N GLU A 566 -62.36 106.72 -4.84
CA GLU A 566 -62.98 105.41 -4.63
C GLU A 566 -62.59 104.42 -5.74
N SER A 567 -62.60 104.87 -7.01
CA SER A 567 -62.17 104.03 -8.14
C SER A 567 -60.69 103.64 -8.05
N PHE A 568 -59.82 104.53 -7.54
CA PHE A 568 -58.42 104.23 -7.29
C PHE A 568 -58.25 103.30 -6.08
N GLN A 569 -58.98 103.52 -4.99
CA GLN A 569 -58.96 102.68 -3.80
C GLN A 569 -59.43 101.25 -4.12
N MET A 570 -60.51 101.08 -4.86
CA MET A 570 -61.00 99.76 -5.28
C MET A 570 -60.02 99.06 -6.25
N LYS A 571 -59.34 99.79 -7.13
CA LYS A 571 -58.24 99.23 -7.95
C LYS A 571 -57.06 98.78 -7.09
N MET A 572 -56.63 99.58 -6.13
CA MET A 572 -55.55 99.22 -5.20
C MET A 572 -55.92 98.01 -4.34
N GLU A 573 -57.12 97.98 -3.76
CA GLU A 573 -57.60 96.86 -2.94
C GLU A 573 -57.72 95.57 -3.76
N ASN A 574 -58.19 95.64 -5.01
CA ASN A 574 -58.19 94.49 -5.92
C ASN A 574 -56.78 94.02 -6.29
N HIS A 575 -55.82 94.94 -6.45
CA HIS A 575 -54.42 94.59 -6.68
C HIS A 575 -53.79 93.94 -5.45
N ILE A 576 -54.07 94.45 -4.24
CA ILE A 576 -53.67 93.85 -2.96
C ILE A 576 -54.26 92.44 -2.82
N ARG A 577 -55.58 92.27 -3.02
CA ARG A 577 -56.23 90.94 -2.98
C ARG A 577 -55.62 89.96 -3.98
N LEU A 578 -55.27 90.41 -5.19
CA LEU A 578 -54.61 89.58 -6.19
C LEU A 578 -53.17 89.20 -5.78
N LEU A 579 -52.40 90.14 -5.24
CA LEU A 579 -51.06 89.89 -4.72
C LEU A 579 -51.09 88.92 -3.53
N SER A 580 -51.97 89.11 -2.55
CA SER A 580 -52.15 88.18 -1.42
C SER A 580 -52.49 86.77 -1.89
N ARG A 581 -53.40 86.63 -2.88
CA ARG A 581 -53.70 85.31 -3.48
C ARG A 581 -52.49 84.69 -4.17
N ARG A 582 -51.70 85.48 -4.90
CA ARG A 582 -50.46 85.01 -5.56
C ARG A 582 -49.41 84.57 -4.54
N ILE A 583 -49.26 85.30 -3.43
CA ILE A 583 -48.35 84.94 -2.33
C ILE A 583 -48.74 83.59 -1.74
N VAL A 584 -50.01 83.38 -1.37
CA VAL A 584 -50.49 82.11 -0.79
C VAL A 584 -50.28 80.93 -1.75
N VAL A 585 -50.49 81.12 -3.06
CA VAL A 585 -50.23 80.07 -4.07
C VAL A 585 -48.73 79.79 -4.19
N ALA A 586 -47.87 80.82 -4.20
CA ALA A 586 -46.41 80.65 -4.24
C ALA A 586 -45.88 79.96 -2.97
N GLU A 587 -46.34 80.36 -1.78
CA GLU A 587 -46.01 79.72 -0.51
C GLU A 587 -46.40 78.25 -0.49
N LYS A 588 -47.59 77.91 -1.01
CA LYS A 588 -48.04 76.52 -1.14
C LYS A 588 -47.15 75.71 -2.09
N ILE A 589 -46.83 76.24 -3.26
CA ILE A 589 -45.92 75.58 -4.22
C ILE A 589 -44.51 75.41 -3.59
N HIS A 590 -44.00 76.41 -2.87
CA HIS A 590 -42.74 76.30 -2.15
C HIS A 590 -42.78 75.25 -1.03
N TYR A 591 -43.89 75.13 -0.30
CA TYR A 591 -44.07 74.10 0.72
C TYR A 591 -44.12 72.69 0.10
N GLU A 592 -44.94 72.49 -0.93
CA GLU A 592 -45.04 71.21 -1.65
C GLU A 592 -43.71 70.80 -2.29
N THR A 593 -42.98 71.76 -2.85
CA THR A 593 -41.63 71.55 -3.39
C THR A 593 -40.63 71.17 -2.29
N LYS A 594 -40.64 71.88 -1.15
CA LYS A 594 -39.76 71.61 0.01
C LYS A 594 -40.04 70.25 0.65
N ASP A 595 -41.31 69.88 0.78
CA ASP A 595 -41.75 68.57 1.26
C ASP A 595 -41.40 67.45 0.26
N GLY A 596 -41.54 67.70 -1.06
CA GLY A 596 -41.07 66.80 -2.11
C GLY A 596 -39.56 66.54 -2.03
N TYR A 597 -38.74 67.59 -1.93
CA TYR A 597 -37.28 67.47 -1.73
C TYR A 597 -36.95 66.72 -0.43
N LYS A 598 -37.66 66.99 0.67
CA LYS A 598 -37.47 66.27 1.93
C LYS A 598 -37.75 64.77 1.75
N LYS A 599 -38.90 64.40 1.16
CA LYS A 599 -39.27 63.00 0.90
C LYS A 599 -38.27 62.28 -0.02
N ILE A 600 -37.69 62.97 -1.00
CA ILE A 600 -36.64 62.40 -1.86
C ILE A 600 -35.35 62.20 -1.05
N LYS A 601 -34.95 63.18 -0.25
CA LYS A 601 -33.78 63.09 0.62
C LYS A 601 -33.91 61.94 1.63
N ASP A 602 -35.04 61.85 2.34
CA ASP A 602 -35.30 60.82 3.35
C ASP A 602 -35.25 59.41 2.73
N LYS A 603 -35.71 59.24 1.48
CA LYS A 603 -35.57 57.99 0.71
C LYS A 603 -34.12 57.66 0.36
N LEU A 604 -33.34 58.63 -0.12
CA LEU A 604 -31.93 58.42 -0.45
C LEU A 604 -31.08 58.10 0.80
N GLU A 605 -31.40 58.69 1.96
CA GLU A 605 -30.74 58.34 3.23
C GLU A 605 -31.10 56.90 3.66
N GLN A 606 -32.35 56.47 3.50
CA GLN A 606 -32.78 55.08 3.76
C GLN A 606 -32.12 54.08 2.79
N GLU A 607 -32.10 54.36 1.48
CA GLU A 607 -31.45 53.50 0.48
C GLU A 607 -29.94 53.37 0.73
N ASN A 608 -29.27 54.48 1.07
CA ASN A 608 -27.85 54.45 1.45
C ASN A 608 -27.60 53.61 2.70
N LYS A 609 -28.48 53.68 3.71
CA LYS A 609 -28.37 52.86 4.91
C LYS A 609 -28.52 51.37 4.58
N GLU A 610 -29.51 51.00 3.76
CA GLU A 610 -29.70 49.62 3.32
C GLU A 610 -28.52 49.11 2.47
N LEU A 611 -27.92 49.96 1.63
CA LEU A 611 -26.72 49.62 0.86
C LEU A 611 -25.51 49.44 1.78
N GLN A 612 -25.36 50.28 2.81
CA GLN A 612 -24.29 50.16 3.81
C GLN A 612 -24.44 48.88 4.64
N GLU A 613 -25.65 48.53 5.06
CA GLU A 613 -25.96 47.26 5.73
C GLU A 613 -25.65 46.06 4.81
N LYS A 614 -26.06 46.10 3.54
CA LYS A 614 -25.70 45.06 2.54
C LYS A 614 -24.18 44.95 2.36
N SER A 615 -23.47 46.07 2.25
CA SER A 615 -22.00 46.08 2.15
C SER A 615 -21.35 45.43 3.37
N ALA A 616 -21.80 45.76 4.59
CA ALA A 616 -21.30 45.15 5.81
C ALA A 616 -21.57 43.63 5.87
N THR A 617 -22.72 43.16 5.36
CA THR A 617 -22.97 41.71 5.26
C THR A 617 -22.05 41.01 4.25
N PHE A 618 -21.76 41.63 3.09
CA PHE A 618 -20.82 41.09 2.11
C PHE A 618 -19.39 41.07 2.66
N GLU A 619 -18.93 42.14 3.33
CA GLU A 619 -17.63 42.16 4.00
C GLU A 619 -17.52 41.06 5.08
N ALA A 620 -18.58 40.84 5.85
CA ALA A 620 -18.61 39.76 6.84
C ALA A 620 -18.55 38.36 6.20
N GLN A 621 -19.19 38.16 5.05
CA GLN A 621 -19.08 36.91 4.27
C GLN A 621 -17.67 36.73 3.69
N VAL A 622 -17.09 37.76 3.08
CA VAL A 622 -15.71 37.74 2.56
C VAL A 622 -14.70 37.44 3.68
N ARG A 623 -14.88 38.03 4.86
CA ARG A 623 -14.03 37.76 6.04
C ARG A 623 -14.12 36.29 6.45
N LYS A 624 -15.33 35.72 6.57
CA LYS A 624 -15.51 34.28 6.86
C LYS A 624 -14.86 33.37 5.82
N VAL A 625 -15.00 33.68 4.52
CA VAL A 625 -14.35 32.91 3.44
C VAL A 625 -12.83 32.98 3.55
N LYS A 626 -12.28 34.16 3.87
CA LYS A 626 -10.83 34.33 4.11
C LYS A 626 -10.35 33.54 5.33
N ASP A 627 -11.11 33.54 6.42
CA ASP A 627 -10.76 32.80 7.64
C ASP A 627 -10.78 31.28 7.40
N VAL A 628 -11.77 30.76 6.65
CA VAL A 628 -11.82 29.35 6.23
C VAL A 628 -10.66 29.00 5.30
N LEU A 629 -10.30 29.88 4.35
CA LEU A 629 -9.18 29.67 3.45
C LEU A 629 -7.85 29.59 4.24
N LEU A 630 -7.60 30.54 5.14
CA LEU A 630 -6.42 30.55 6.02
C LEU A 630 -6.35 29.31 6.93
N GLN A 631 -7.49 28.83 7.44
CA GLN A 631 -7.55 27.57 8.19
C GLN A 631 -7.20 26.37 7.30
N SER A 632 -7.68 26.33 6.06
CA SER A 632 -7.34 25.26 5.10
C SER A 632 -5.86 25.27 4.72
N GLU A 633 -5.26 26.45 4.52
CA GLU A 633 -3.83 26.61 4.24
C GLU A 633 -2.98 26.16 5.44
N ASN A 634 -3.29 26.60 6.66
CA ASN A 634 -2.58 26.17 7.87
C ASN A 634 -2.69 24.65 8.11
N ASN A 635 -3.85 24.05 7.82
CA ASN A 635 -4.03 22.60 7.90
C ASN A 635 -3.21 21.88 6.81
N ALA A 636 -3.14 22.42 5.59
CA ALA A 636 -2.29 21.88 4.54
C ALA A 636 -0.79 21.96 4.91
N PHE A 637 -0.32 23.09 5.43
CA PHE A 637 1.07 23.26 5.88
C PHE A 637 1.42 22.31 7.03
N THR A 638 0.56 22.15 8.04
CA THR A 638 0.84 21.21 9.17
C THR A 638 0.85 19.74 8.72
N VAL A 639 0.04 19.36 7.73
CA VAL A 639 0.14 18.04 7.08
C VAL A 639 1.46 17.91 6.32
N LEU A 640 1.89 18.95 5.59
CA LEU A 640 3.15 18.99 4.85
C LEU A 640 4.37 18.86 5.77
N ASP A 641 4.43 19.63 6.86
CA ASP A 641 5.47 19.52 7.91
C ASP A 641 5.49 18.12 8.54
N THR A 642 4.32 17.52 8.76
CA THR A 642 4.20 16.16 9.30
C THR A 642 4.74 15.11 8.32
N LEU A 643 4.51 15.29 7.02
CA LEU A 643 5.06 14.44 5.97
C LEU A 643 6.58 14.63 5.82
N GLN A 644 7.06 15.88 5.87
CA GLN A 644 8.48 16.19 5.83
C GLN A 644 9.23 15.53 7.01
N ARG A 645 8.72 15.67 8.23
CA ARG A 645 9.37 15.06 9.41
C ARG A 645 9.40 13.53 9.33
N LYS A 646 8.33 12.89 8.82
CA LYS A 646 8.32 11.44 8.56
C LYS A 646 9.36 11.03 7.51
N LEU A 647 9.57 11.84 6.48
CA LEU A 647 10.60 11.61 5.46
C LEU A 647 12.01 11.76 6.04
N GLU A 648 12.24 12.76 6.89
CA GLU A 648 13.49 12.96 7.62
C GLU A 648 13.80 11.78 8.57
N ASP A 649 12.81 11.31 9.34
CA ASP A 649 12.94 10.13 10.21
C ASP A 649 13.27 8.85 9.40
N TYR A 650 12.62 8.66 8.25
CA TYR A 650 12.88 7.53 7.35
C TYR A 650 14.29 7.58 6.74
N ASN A 651 14.72 8.76 6.28
CA ASN A 651 16.07 8.97 5.77
C ASN A 651 17.14 8.76 6.86
N ALA A 652 16.90 9.21 8.09
CA ALA A 652 17.79 8.96 9.22
C ALA A 652 17.94 7.45 9.54
N ASN A 653 16.83 6.69 9.46
CA ASN A 653 16.85 5.23 9.61
C ASN A 653 17.64 4.55 8.49
N ILE A 654 17.43 4.94 7.22
CA ILE A 654 18.21 4.43 6.09
C ILE A 654 19.70 4.72 6.30
N LEU A 655 20.07 5.95 6.66
CA LEU A 655 21.47 6.34 6.91
C LEU A 655 22.08 5.55 8.07
N SER A 656 21.35 5.29 9.15
CA SER A 656 21.84 4.47 10.26
C SER A 656 22.05 3.01 9.83
N ARG A 657 21.14 2.46 9.00
CA ARG A 657 21.28 1.12 8.42
C ARG A 657 22.49 1.04 7.48
N ILE A 658 22.62 1.95 6.52
CA ILE A 658 23.77 2.05 5.62
C ILE A 658 25.08 2.15 6.42
N SER A 659 25.13 2.97 7.47
CA SER A 659 26.31 3.08 8.33
C SER A 659 26.64 1.75 9.02
N ARG A 660 25.62 1.02 9.52
CA ARG A 660 25.81 -0.30 10.14
C ARG A 660 26.36 -1.32 9.15
N THR A 661 25.73 -1.44 7.96
CA THR A 661 26.19 -2.38 6.92
C THR A 661 27.57 -2.01 6.38
N SER A 662 27.89 -0.71 6.29
CA SER A 662 29.22 -0.24 5.92
C SER A 662 30.28 -0.68 6.93
N ASN A 663 30.00 -0.55 8.23
CA ASN A 663 30.90 -1.00 9.30
C ASN A 663 31.09 -2.53 9.29
N GLU A 664 30.01 -3.30 9.12
CA GLU A 664 30.05 -4.75 8.94
C GLU A 664 30.91 -5.16 7.73
N LEU A 665 30.78 -4.45 6.61
CA LEU A 665 31.53 -4.69 5.38
C LEU A 665 33.02 -4.30 5.51
N GLN A 666 33.35 -3.24 6.26
CA GLN A 666 34.75 -2.93 6.61
C GLN A 666 35.35 -4.01 7.52
N PHE A 667 34.60 -4.54 8.48
CA PHE A 667 35.07 -5.65 9.31
C PHE A 667 35.35 -6.90 8.47
N ALA A 668 34.41 -7.29 7.60
CA ALA A 668 34.59 -8.41 6.68
C ALA A 668 35.79 -8.21 5.73
N LYS A 669 35.94 -7.01 5.16
CA LYS A 669 37.11 -6.63 4.35
C LYS A 669 38.42 -6.80 5.12
N ASN A 670 38.48 -6.29 6.35
CA ASN A 670 39.66 -6.39 7.20
C ASN A 670 40.01 -7.86 7.53
N TRP A 671 39.01 -8.67 7.85
CA TRP A 671 39.18 -10.11 8.07
C TRP A 671 39.69 -10.86 6.81
N ILE A 672 39.13 -10.55 5.63
CA ILE A 672 39.62 -11.08 4.34
C ILE A 672 41.07 -10.64 4.06
N THR A 673 41.45 -9.41 4.41
CA THR A 673 42.86 -8.97 4.26
C THR A 673 43.80 -9.64 5.25
N GLY A 674 43.38 -9.87 6.50
CA GLY A 674 44.18 -10.60 7.49
C GLY A 674 44.43 -12.05 7.07
N THR A 675 43.36 -12.78 6.78
CA THR A 675 43.44 -14.18 6.31
C THR A 675 44.22 -14.31 5.00
N ARG A 676 44.10 -13.38 4.04
CA ARG A 676 44.95 -13.36 2.85
C ARG A 676 46.44 -13.25 3.21
N ASN A 677 46.80 -12.34 4.12
CA ASN A 677 48.20 -12.16 4.52
C ASN A 677 48.75 -13.41 5.25
N GLU A 678 47.93 -14.07 6.08
CA GLU A 678 48.28 -15.34 6.73
C GLU A 678 48.50 -16.46 5.70
N ILE A 679 47.63 -16.57 4.69
CA ILE A 679 47.78 -17.53 3.59
C ILE A 679 49.06 -17.26 2.78
N GLU A 680 49.37 -16.00 2.48
CA GLU A 680 50.60 -15.60 1.79
C GLU A 680 51.85 -16.02 2.59
N GLN A 681 51.85 -15.81 3.91
CA GLN A 681 52.94 -16.25 4.80
C GLN A 681 53.06 -17.77 4.86
N LEU A 682 51.95 -18.50 5.01
CA LEU A 682 51.94 -19.96 5.02
C LEU A 682 52.45 -20.54 3.69
N LYS A 683 52.07 -19.94 2.56
CA LYS A 683 52.58 -20.30 1.24
C LYS A 683 54.09 -20.08 1.13
N GLN A 684 54.59 -18.92 1.56
CA GLN A 684 56.03 -18.63 1.54
C GLN A 684 56.82 -19.62 2.43
N ASN A 685 56.27 -19.98 3.59
CA ASN A 685 56.86 -20.99 4.48
C ASN A 685 56.86 -22.40 3.85
N ALA A 686 55.80 -22.79 3.15
CA ALA A 686 55.72 -24.05 2.43
C ALA A 686 56.72 -24.12 1.25
N GLU A 687 56.89 -23.02 0.50
CA GLU A 687 57.93 -22.90 -0.54
C GLU A 687 59.34 -23.05 0.05
N ASN A 688 59.63 -22.36 1.17
CA ASN A 688 60.92 -22.45 1.87
C ASN A 688 61.22 -23.89 2.34
N LEU A 689 60.24 -24.56 2.96
CA LEU A 689 60.37 -25.96 3.39
C LEU A 689 60.56 -26.93 2.22
N THR A 690 59.92 -26.66 1.08
CA THR A 690 60.07 -27.45 -0.16
C THR A 690 61.49 -27.36 -0.71
N VAL A 691 62.09 -26.17 -0.69
CA VAL A 691 63.51 -25.96 -1.05
C VAL A 691 64.43 -26.70 -0.08
N GLU A 692 64.20 -26.59 1.23
CA GLU A 692 65.03 -27.29 2.24
C GLU A 692 64.96 -28.82 2.10
N LEU A 693 63.77 -29.37 1.82
CA LEU A 693 63.59 -30.80 1.53
C LEU A 693 64.33 -31.22 0.25
N HIS A 694 64.29 -30.41 -0.81
CA HIS A 694 65.02 -30.69 -2.04
C HIS A 694 66.55 -30.71 -1.80
N ASP A 695 67.07 -29.78 -1.00
CA ASP A 695 68.48 -29.75 -0.62
C ASP A 695 68.89 -30.93 0.28
N LYS A 696 68.04 -31.35 1.22
CA LYS A 696 68.26 -32.58 2.02
C LYS A 696 68.29 -33.81 1.12
N ARG A 697 67.35 -33.95 0.20
CA ARG A 697 67.28 -35.05 -0.77
C ARG A 697 68.49 -35.10 -1.71
N LYS A 698 69.02 -33.94 -2.12
CA LYS A 698 70.26 -33.83 -2.90
C LYS A 698 71.49 -34.28 -2.11
N LYS A 699 71.56 -33.94 -0.81
CA LYS A 699 72.63 -34.42 0.10
C LYS A 699 72.54 -35.92 0.33
N GLU A 700 71.35 -36.45 0.52
CA GLU A 700 71.06 -37.88 0.65
C GLU A 700 71.53 -38.66 -0.58
N LEU A 701 71.15 -38.22 -1.79
CA LEU A 701 71.61 -38.83 -3.05
C LEU A 701 73.15 -38.86 -3.17
N MET A 702 73.84 -37.78 -2.78
CA MET A 702 75.30 -37.77 -2.76
C MET A 702 75.90 -38.70 -1.69
N LEU A 703 75.19 -38.99 -0.60
CA LEU A 703 75.62 -39.98 0.39
C LEU A 703 75.39 -41.40 -0.11
N THR A 704 74.23 -41.71 -0.73
CA THR A 704 73.96 -43.03 -1.30
C THR A 704 74.95 -43.38 -2.42
N GLU A 705 75.30 -42.42 -3.28
CA GLU A 705 76.29 -42.61 -4.34
C GLU A 705 77.70 -42.89 -3.77
N LYS A 706 78.10 -42.19 -2.69
CA LYS A 706 79.35 -42.47 -1.96
C LYS A 706 79.33 -43.84 -1.29
N MET A 707 78.19 -44.24 -0.72
CA MET A 707 78.03 -45.57 -0.10
C MET A 707 78.20 -46.68 -1.12
N LEU A 708 77.53 -46.59 -2.27
CA LEU A 708 77.67 -47.54 -3.38
C LEU A 708 79.11 -47.60 -3.92
N LYS A 709 79.80 -46.45 -4.02
CA LYS A 709 81.23 -46.40 -4.40
C LYS A 709 82.15 -47.06 -3.39
N LEU A 710 81.82 -47.03 -2.09
CA LEU A 710 82.57 -47.73 -1.04
C LEU A 710 82.26 -49.24 -1.03
N GLU A 711 80.99 -49.62 -1.20
CA GLU A 711 80.57 -51.03 -1.28
C GLU A 711 81.19 -51.75 -2.49
N ALA A 712 81.23 -51.07 -3.65
CA ALA A 712 81.90 -51.58 -4.85
C ALA A 712 83.42 -51.77 -4.66
N LYS A 713 84.07 -50.96 -3.80
CA LYS A 713 85.47 -51.18 -3.41
C LYS A 713 85.61 -52.34 -2.42
N LEU A 714 84.71 -52.46 -1.45
CA LEU A 714 84.67 -53.56 -0.49
C LEU A 714 84.48 -54.94 -1.16
N ARG A 715 83.84 -54.98 -2.34
CA ARG A 715 83.74 -56.19 -3.18
C ARG A 715 84.99 -56.52 -3.99
N LYS A 716 85.93 -55.58 -4.16
CA LYS A 716 87.16 -55.76 -4.95
C LYS A 716 88.40 -56.01 -4.08
N ASP A 717 88.52 -55.30 -2.96
CA ASP A 717 89.68 -55.40 -2.08
C ASP A 717 89.40 -56.33 -0.89
N GLY A 718 90.22 -57.36 -0.73
CA GLY A 718 90.02 -58.44 0.24
C GLY A 718 90.08 -58.00 1.71
N LYS A 719 88.92 -57.66 2.28
CA LYS A 719 88.45 -57.70 3.69
C LYS A 719 89.34 -57.28 4.89
N SER A 720 90.68 -57.32 4.85
CA SER A 720 91.51 -57.26 6.08
C SER A 720 92.08 -55.88 6.43
N THR A 721 92.44 -55.06 5.44
CA THR A 721 93.08 -53.74 5.66
C THR A 721 92.08 -52.60 5.81
N VAL A 722 90.98 -52.64 5.05
CA VAL A 722 89.94 -51.60 5.09
C VAL A 722 89.09 -51.70 6.36
N VAL A 723 88.80 -52.92 6.84
CA VAL A 723 88.06 -53.14 8.11
C VAL A 723 88.82 -52.54 9.30
N SER A 724 90.14 -52.78 9.39
CA SER A 724 90.97 -52.26 10.48
C SER A 724 91.22 -50.74 10.40
N GLU A 725 90.93 -50.09 9.27
CA GLU A 725 90.83 -48.63 9.16
C GLU A 725 89.47 -48.09 9.61
N PHE A 726 88.38 -48.78 9.25
CA PHE A 726 87.03 -48.40 9.71
C PHE A 726 86.85 -48.64 11.21
N GLU A 727 87.34 -49.74 11.77
CA GLU A 727 87.37 -49.97 13.22
C GLU A 727 88.11 -48.83 13.95
N ARG A 728 89.21 -48.33 13.38
CA ARG A 728 89.96 -47.19 13.95
C ARG A 728 89.16 -45.89 13.88
N LYS A 729 88.42 -45.64 12.80
CA LYS A 729 87.55 -44.46 12.64
C LYS A 729 86.31 -44.54 13.53
N VAL A 730 85.68 -45.70 13.65
CA VAL A 730 84.57 -45.95 14.58
C VAL A 730 85.04 -45.73 16.01
N LYS A 731 86.16 -46.32 16.42
CA LYS A 731 86.74 -46.14 17.76
C LYS A 731 87.12 -44.67 18.06
N ASN A 732 87.52 -43.91 17.04
CA ASN A 732 87.76 -42.46 17.18
C ASN A 732 86.45 -41.66 17.33
N LEU A 733 85.40 -41.99 16.57
CA LEU A 733 84.08 -41.37 16.69
C LEU A 733 83.39 -41.73 18.01
N GLU A 734 83.52 -42.97 18.48
CA GLU A 734 83.10 -43.39 19.83
C GLU A 734 83.82 -42.61 20.94
N GLY A 735 85.12 -42.31 20.74
CA GLY A 735 85.88 -41.44 21.64
C GLY A 735 85.31 -40.02 21.69
N GLN A 736 85.08 -39.40 20.52
CA GLN A 736 84.48 -38.06 20.43
C GLN A 736 83.03 -38.00 20.92
N LEU A 737 82.28 -39.11 20.83
CA LEU A 737 80.94 -39.21 21.39
C LEU A 737 81.01 -39.21 22.93
N LYS A 738 81.87 -40.05 23.52
CA LYS A 738 82.07 -40.11 24.98
C LYS A 738 82.56 -38.78 25.56
N GLU A 739 83.51 -38.12 24.90
CA GLU A 739 83.98 -36.78 25.28
C GLU A 739 82.81 -35.76 25.30
N LYS A 740 81.92 -35.80 24.30
CA LYS A 740 80.74 -34.94 24.26
C LYS A 740 79.68 -35.32 25.29
N ASP A 741 79.49 -36.60 25.58
CA ASP A 741 78.60 -37.06 26.63
C ASP A 741 79.12 -36.64 28.02
N GLU A 742 80.44 -36.69 28.25
CA GLU A 742 81.07 -36.18 29.48
C GLU A 742 80.91 -34.65 29.61
N ILE A 743 81.14 -33.88 28.54
CA ILE A 743 80.90 -32.42 28.52
C ILE A 743 79.42 -32.10 28.77
N LEU A 744 78.50 -32.84 28.15
CA LEU A 744 77.06 -32.66 28.33
C LEU A 744 76.64 -33.00 29.77
N MET A 745 77.19 -34.06 30.36
CA MET A 745 76.96 -34.42 31.76
C MET A 745 77.50 -33.35 32.72
N GLY A 746 78.65 -32.73 32.41
CA GLY A 746 79.16 -31.55 33.10
C GLY A 746 78.17 -30.38 33.05
N LEU A 747 77.74 -29.96 31.86
CA LEU A 747 76.75 -28.90 31.66
C LEU A 747 75.39 -29.21 32.34
N CYS A 748 74.97 -30.48 32.34
CA CYS A 748 73.77 -30.92 33.07
C CYS A 748 73.96 -30.86 34.59
N GLN A 749 75.17 -31.05 35.10
CA GLN A 749 75.48 -30.86 36.51
C GLN A 749 75.56 -29.39 36.90
N GLU A 750 76.16 -28.54 36.07
CA GLU A 750 76.18 -27.08 36.22
C GLU A 750 74.75 -26.49 36.20
N LYS A 751 73.89 -26.93 35.27
CA LYS A 751 72.47 -26.54 35.26
C LYS A 751 71.74 -26.98 36.52
N ARG A 752 72.01 -28.20 37.02
CA ARG A 752 71.44 -28.68 38.30
C ARG A 752 71.95 -27.88 39.49
N GLU A 753 73.21 -27.43 39.46
CA GLU A 753 73.79 -26.55 40.48
C GLU A 753 73.17 -25.16 40.45
N ALA A 754 73.09 -24.54 39.27
CA ALA A 754 72.46 -23.23 39.08
C ALA A 754 70.99 -23.23 39.52
N ILE A 755 70.23 -24.29 39.22
CA ILE A 755 68.85 -24.47 39.71
C ILE A 755 68.83 -24.57 41.24
N ARG A 756 69.71 -25.37 41.86
CA ARG A 756 69.79 -25.47 43.33
C ARG A 756 70.18 -24.15 43.99
N GLN A 757 71.10 -23.39 43.42
CA GLN A 757 71.45 -22.04 43.87
C GLN A 757 70.26 -21.07 43.75
N LEU A 758 69.50 -21.13 42.65
CA LEU A 758 68.30 -20.32 42.46
C LEU A 758 67.20 -20.66 43.49
N CYS A 759 66.97 -21.95 43.76
CA CYS A 759 66.04 -22.39 44.79
C CYS A 759 66.44 -21.88 46.18
N MET A 760 67.71 -22.02 46.59
CA MET A 760 68.19 -21.48 47.87
C MET A 760 68.01 -19.96 47.97
N LEU A 761 68.19 -19.22 46.87
CA LEU A 761 67.98 -17.77 46.84
C LEU A 761 66.49 -17.40 46.96
N ILE A 762 65.60 -18.16 46.30
CA ILE A 762 64.15 -18.01 46.43
C ILE A 762 63.72 -18.31 47.87
N ASP A 763 64.15 -19.44 48.45
CA ASP A 763 63.82 -19.83 49.82
C ASP A 763 64.31 -18.80 50.85
N TYR A 764 65.51 -18.23 50.65
CA TYR A 764 66.01 -17.12 51.47
C TYR A 764 65.14 -15.86 51.35
N HIS A 765 64.73 -15.49 50.13
CA HIS A 765 63.87 -14.32 49.92
C HIS A 765 62.45 -14.52 50.46
N CYS A 766 61.86 -15.70 50.29
CA CYS A 766 60.58 -16.09 50.87
C CYS A 766 60.65 -16.06 52.40
N SER A 767 61.65 -16.72 53.00
CA SER A 767 61.87 -16.71 54.45
C SER A 767 62.01 -15.28 54.98
N ARG A 768 62.82 -14.43 54.34
CA ARG A 768 63.01 -13.03 54.75
C ARG A 768 61.71 -12.21 54.59
N TYR A 769 60.93 -12.47 53.54
CA TYR A 769 59.63 -11.83 53.34
C TYR A 769 58.63 -12.22 54.43
N ASP A 770 58.56 -13.50 54.79
CA ASP A 770 57.67 -13.97 55.86
C ASP A 770 58.08 -13.42 57.24
N HIS A 771 59.38 -13.32 57.54
CA HIS A 771 59.87 -12.63 58.75
C HIS A 771 59.48 -11.15 58.77
N LEU A 772 59.62 -10.43 57.64
CA LEU A 772 59.18 -9.03 57.51
C LEU A 772 57.67 -8.88 57.67
N LYS A 773 56.89 -9.77 57.05
CA LYS A 773 55.43 -9.81 57.13
C LYS A 773 54.93 -10.11 58.54
N GLN A 774 55.61 -11.02 59.26
CA GLN A 774 55.36 -11.28 60.66
C GLN A 774 55.71 -10.06 61.52
N ALA A 775 56.89 -9.47 61.35
CA ALA A 775 57.30 -8.27 62.09
C ALA A 775 56.32 -7.09 61.89
N ILE A 776 55.84 -6.86 60.67
CA ILE A 776 54.81 -5.85 60.35
C ILE A 776 53.46 -6.21 61.02
N SER A 777 53.08 -7.48 61.03
CA SER A 777 51.85 -7.95 61.68
C SER A 777 51.92 -7.79 63.21
N GLU A 778 53.09 -8.05 63.82
CA GLU A 778 53.37 -7.81 65.24
C GLU A 778 53.41 -6.31 65.57
N MET A 779 53.95 -5.46 64.68
CA MET A 779 53.87 -4.00 64.82
C MET A 779 52.41 -3.52 64.78
N THR A 780 51.64 -3.97 63.79
CA THR A 780 50.24 -3.56 63.58
C THR A 780 49.33 -4.01 64.74
N SER A 781 49.61 -5.17 65.33
CA SER A 781 48.90 -5.67 66.52
C SER A 781 49.38 -5.04 67.84
N ARG A 782 50.63 -4.56 67.93
CA ARG A 782 51.08 -3.69 69.04
C ARG A 782 50.42 -2.31 68.99
N THR A 783 50.37 -1.67 67.82
CA THR A 783 49.69 -0.36 67.65
C THR A 783 48.20 -0.43 67.99
N ARG A 784 47.53 -1.56 67.73
CA ARG A 784 46.13 -1.82 68.12
C ARG A 784 45.90 -2.15 69.61
N ARG A 785 46.96 -2.25 70.43
CA ARG A 785 46.85 -2.45 71.89
C ARG A 785 47.20 -1.20 72.70
N THR A 786 47.52 -0.09 72.03
CA THR A 786 47.88 1.21 72.63
C THR A 786 46.87 2.32 72.28
N THR A 787 45.66 1.92 71.91
CA THR A 787 44.45 2.74 71.71
C THR A 787 43.28 2.03 72.39
#